data_AF-A0A1V5M4C9-F1
#
_entry.id   AF-A0A1V5M4C9-F1
#
_cell.length_a   1.000
_cell.length_b   1.000
_cell.length_c   1.000
_cell.angle_alpha   90.00
_cell.angle_beta   90.00
_cell.angle_gamma   90.00
#
_symmetry.space_group_name_H-M   'P 1'
#
loop_
_entity.id
_entity.type
_entity.pdbx_description
1 polymer ?
#
loop_
_entity_poly.entity_id
_entity_poly.type
_entity_poly.pdbx_seq_one_letter_code
_entity_poly.pdbx_strand_id
1 'polypeptide(L)'
;MRHRCYAVWLLLLPLFAAFGAEPFRTQWDRPQPDALVFDAVHRSLLVRFPDAAAHIAAQLAKGYRLEKAELILPFKDTELLIGHAGYHQRLSFGAHELYQRLLPQWHAVGWALRKPWTAHKENGPTYNAYLNGAGYWATYGAQHTEKDRFPRQFGPVEVSAGAEPPKRTVADPNDPENKGVMDAARPKREPVHGRMDITDTLTDPLYGATPGARLRRLEECGFLLRKWEVYDWRFRESGQGAYEWAVATGGRGIIIRLPHLELTFVPARAETVTLPLPTDLTALAGKLAGGAPTAVLPDAQGLRAILERLTQRKPAWMPDWQWARVRELQAHGGFGVPDTPEAYNKWLDEMLADPPRYWNGWDVPDRLLLWYMYADAMPEPVRQHWRIYWDAWIMPDRKTSEFAHPQAVELHYKGRNKYYEETGDWRGNASFYRDGYCYGMSTMNFNHTAAMGALLGGNIVGSEYAMADGRHGLEHFPLRLWAWYDGSTQESIDHYYFAITVSDQKVFADFGPTHFDRMMGRSMLAKSMEELTTAYHPGLRRFLSTSSRTTLGHVFLTQEGLQHVMHTLSRQGALHDTTEREVHGMEVFGHNVPPARVAQQTMTGPWAPEWVSHIVDDKPLPFQMTAAYKQWGHYAKNPLWKRTFLGRHYGIGTQDICGSPTPVMAYWRREDKPVERLVECVSLLARPGINTTNLITTDGGGLDPQGGLGTLHHRNKVLMITSPFKQNSHEKINSLQTTLGLFNFQPKPTWEIYLDGARVTQFPATAKQSQRIIIKDGVSYLAVIPIPATDLGRIDEVRLTIDNPKAKLDVKHDTELAPALLIESFNLRRPPVTNEKPGDDPEEAIFGDIAPLPEGHYEIKERVEKFWVGHDQAYGGFVLEFSDISEFPTLAAFQRHIAAATLDVRFAKDTNEVTVTYASGGETLEAGFDTVRHRFTKRAVNGAWPYLPEGLERDSNLTQQGRTGRLEKNGAVLTHEPGRMAYLQTEPITGTYAGFNPLPDAQRWALEAPGGVKACADGRLGLARIILRPKENRLWVDYATKPEQNSADMATALVVFGLNGRPTVERNGIRVTDAVAMTVDGKPAWVIPLTEKMTQEALAAVPARYVRAQ
;
A
#
# COMPACT_ATOMS: atom_id res chain seq x y z
N MET A 1 59.31 -28.58 -29.76
CA MET A 1 58.94 -27.97 -28.46
C MET A 1 58.49 -26.54 -28.72
N ARG A 2 57.19 -26.22 -28.62
CA ARG A 2 56.69 -24.85 -28.78
C ARG A 2 56.91 -24.13 -27.44
N HIS A 3 57.97 -23.32 -27.33
CA HIS A 3 58.14 -22.42 -26.19
C HIS A 3 57.05 -21.34 -26.24
N ARG A 4 56.01 -21.47 -25.41
CA ARG A 4 55.19 -20.33 -25.01
C ARG A 4 56.05 -19.47 -24.09
N CYS A 5 56.41 -18.26 -24.51
CA CYS A 5 56.97 -17.27 -23.60
C CYS A 5 55.81 -16.63 -22.85
N TYR A 6 55.56 -17.05 -21.61
CA TYR A 6 54.82 -16.23 -20.68
C TYR A 6 55.71 -15.08 -20.27
N ALA A 7 55.61 -13.97 -20.99
CA ALA A 7 56.15 -12.73 -20.52
C ALA A 7 55.13 -12.14 -19.53
N VAL A 8 55.12 -12.64 -18.29
CA VAL A 8 54.48 -11.93 -17.17
C VAL A 8 55.33 -10.69 -16.93
N TRP A 9 55.12 -9.65 -17.73
CA TRP A 9 55.61 -8.33 -17.40
C TRP A 9 54.73 -7.82 -16.28
N LEU A 10 55.17 -8.05 -15.04
CA LEU A 10 54.77 -7.26 -13.87
C LEU A 10 55.28 -5.83 -14.07
N LEU A 11 54.68 -5.10 -15.02
CA LEU A 11 54.82 -3.66 -15.14
C LEU A 11 53.98 -3.04 -14.01
N LEU A 12 54.56 -3.04 -12.81
CA LEU A 12 54.11 -2.24 -11.67
C LEU A 12 54.44 -0.77 -11.96
N LEU A 13 53.68 -0.11 -12.84
CA LEU A 13 53.77 1.33 -13.04
C LEU A 13 52.40 1.95 -12.75
N PRO A 14 52.16 2.48 -11.53
CA PRO A 14 50.90 3.14 -11.20
C PRO A 14 50.93 4.60 -11.61
N LEU A 15 49.87 5.05 -12.28
CA LEU A 15 49.17 6.30 -11.96
C LEU A 15 47.73 6.20 -12.48
N PHE A 16 46.88 5.75 -11.58
CA PHE A 16 45.47 5.39 -11.78
C PHE A 16 44.57 6.48 -11.18
N ALA A 17 43.41 6.74 -11.76
CA ALA A 17 42.36 7.48 -11.07
C ALA A 17 41.06 6.71 -11.17
N ALA A 18 40.44 6.48 -10.02
CA ALA A 18 39.04 6.12 -10.01
C ALA A 18 38.17 7.33 -10.30
N PHE A 19 36.97 7.06 -10.83
CA PHE A 19 35.90 8.03 -10.79
C PHE A 19 34.69 7.43 -10.07
N GLY A 20 34.60 7.66 -8.77
CA GLY A 20 33.46 7.27 -7.97
C GLY A 20 33.42 8.10 -6.71
N ALA A 21 32.50 9.05 -6.65
CA ALA A 21 32.35 10.03 -5.58
C ALA A 21 32.23 9.40 -4.18
N GLU A 22 32.42 10.22 -3.14
CA GLU A 22 31.76 10.00 -1.87
C GLU A 22 30.26 9.79 -2.16
N PRO A 23 29.64 8.74 -1.62
CA PRO A 23 28.89 7.88 -2.53
C PRO A 23 27.43 8.32 -2.78
N PHE A 24 27.05 9.55 -2.39
CA PHE A 24 25.65 9.99 -2.29
C PHE A 24 25.41 11.45 -2.58
N ARG A 25 26.42 12.19 -3.04
CA ARG A 25 26.30 13.64 -3.18
C ARG A 25 26.19 14.02 -4.64
N THR A 26 25.39 15.04 -4.92
CA THR A 26 25.37 15.81 -6.18
C THR A 26 26.72 16.47 -6.58
N GLN A 27 27.86 15.97 -6.09
CA GLN A 27 29.22 16.43 -6.36
C GLN A 27 29.83 15.74 -7.60
N TRP A 28 29.31 16.06 -8.79
CA TRP A 28 29.70 15.40 -10.05
C TRP A 28 31.01 15.89 -10.67
N ASP A 29 31.53 17.04 -10.23
CA ASP A 29 32.72 17.70 -10.80
C ASP A 29 33.99 17.55 -9.94
N ARG A 30 33.95 16.69 -8.90
CA ARG A 30 35.10 16.47 -8.01
C ARG A 30 35.91 15.25 -8.44
N PRO A 31 37.19 15.39 -8.82
CA PRO A 31 38.07 14.25 -9.08
C PRO A 31 38.35 13.47 -7.78
N GLN A 32 38.49 12.15 -7.89
CA GLN A 32 38.85 11.27 -6.77
C GLN A 32 39.95 10.27 -7.18
N PRO A 33 41.20 10.73 -7.36
CA PRO A 33 42.29 9.80 -7.63
C PRO A 33 42.46 8.79 -6.48
N ASP A 34 42.98 7.61 -6.81
CA ASP A 34 43.35 6.53 -5.89
C ASP A 34 42.21 5.77 -5.17
N ALA A 35 40.93 6.07 -5.43
CA ALA A 35 39.80 5.34 -4.84
C ALA A 35 39.51 4.00 -5.55
N LEU A 36 40.23 2.92 -5.23
CA LEU A 36 40.07 1.59 -5.86
C LEU A 36 38.77 0.84 -5.46
N VAL A 37 37.63 1.49 -5.63
CA VAL A 37 36.29 1.00 -5.33
C VAL A 37 35.31 1.35 -6.44
N PHE A 38 34.41 0.44 -6.78
CA PHE A 38 33.33 0.67 -7.76
C PHE A 38 32.10 -0.17 -7.45
N ASP A 39 30.92 0.26 -7.89
CA ASP A 39 29.65 -0.43 -7.67
C ASP A 39 28.80 -0.46 -8.95
N ALA A 40 27.53 -0.88 -8.81
CA ALA A 40 26.65 -1.10 -9.96
C ALA A 40 25.84 0.15 -10.34
N VAL A 41 25.83 1.18 -9.50
CA VAL A 41 24.86 2.27 -9.58
C VAL A 41 25.54 3.63 -9.75
N HIS A 42 26.41 4.02 -8.81
CA HIS A 42 26.95 5.38 -8.73
C HIS A 42 28.46 5.47 -8.92
N ARG A 43 29.22 4.42 -8.58
CA ARG A 43 30.69 4.45 -8.63
C ARG A 43 31.22 3.59 -9.77
N SER A 44 32.10 4.18 -10.57
CA SER A 44 32.81 3.46 -11.62
C SER A 44 34.33 3.54 -11.37
N LEU A 45 35.11 2.72 -12.05
CA LEU A 45 36.57 2.76 -11.92
C LEU A 45 37.18 2.94 -13.31
N LEU A 46 37.99 3.98 -13.50
CA LEU A 46 38.74 4.17 -14.74
C LEU A 46 40.15 3.59 -14.56
N VAL A 47 40.60 2.78 -15.52
CA VAL A 47 41.93 2.18 -15.49
C VAL A 47 42.63 2.42 -16.81
N ARG A 48 43.89 2.88 -16.77
CA ARG A 48 44.74 3.05 -17.95
C ARG A 48 46.16 2.57 -17.64
N PHE A 49 46.96 2.37 -18.67
CA PHE A 49 48.27 1.71 -18.55
C PHE A 49 49.36 2.55 -19.23
N PRO A 50 49.90 3.57 -18.55
CA PRO A 50 50.99 4.38 -19.08
C PRO A 50 52.17 3.52 -19.55
N ASP A 51 52.84 3.96 -20.61
CA ASP A 51 53.99 3.29 -21.26
C ASP A 51 53.72 1.90 -21.86
N ALA A 52 52.49 1.38 -21.78
CA ALA A 52 52.15 0.07 -22.32
C ALA A 52 52.36 -0.03 -23.83
N ALA A 53 52.12 1.05 -24.59
CA ALA A 53 52.26 1.03 -26.04
C ALA A 53 53.72 0.79 -26.47
N ALA A 54 54.66 1.49 -25.83
CA ALA A 54 56.10 1.36 -26.08
C ALA A 54 56.60 -0.04 -25.76
N HIS A 55 56.18 -0.60 -24.62
CA HIS A 55 56.58 -1.94 -24.20
C HIS A 55 56.04 -3.03 -25.12
N ILE A 56 54.77 -2.94 -25.54
CA ILE A 56 54.19 -3.92 -26.45
C ILE A 56 54.85 -3.84 -27.83
N ALA A 57 55.04 -2.63 -28.38
CA ALA A 57 55.72 -2.44 -29.67
C ALA A 57 57.14 -3.01 -29.66
N ALA A 58 57.87 -2.85 -28.54
CA ALA A 58 59.20 -3.42 -28.38
C ALA A 58 59.20 -4.97 -28.39
N GLN A 59 58.14 -5.62 -27.89
CA GLN A 59 58.02 -7.08 -27.97
C GLN A 59 57.67 -7.54 -29.39
N LEU A 60 56.79 -6.82 -30.09
CA LEU A 60 56.45 -7.12 -31.49
C LEU A 60 57.70 -7.03 -32.41
N ALA A 61 58.55 -6.03 -32.18
CA ALA A 61 59.81 -5.86 -32.89
C ALA A 61 60.82 -7.01 -32.65
N LYS A 62 60.70 -7.75 -31.53
CA LYS A 62 61.57 -8.89 -31.20
C LYS A 62 61.15 -10.21 -31.86
N GLY A 63 60.13 -10.21 -32.72
CA GLY A 63 59.64 -11.45 -33.35
C GLY A 63 58.59 -12.18 -32.53
N TYR A 64 57.74 -11.44 -31.82
CA TYR A 64 56.59 -12.00 -31.13
C TYR A 64 55.30 -11.39 -31.68
N ARG A 65 54.19 -12.14 -31.62
CA ARG A 65 52.84 -11.61 -31.80
C ARG A 65 52.08 -11.73 -30.49
N LEU A 66 51.21 -10.77 -30.23
CA LEU A 66 50.27 -10.84 -29.11
C LEU A 66 49.25 -11.97 -29.40
N GLU A 67 49.16 -12.93 -28.48
CA GLU A 67 48.14 -13.99 -28.51
C GLU A 67 46.94 -13.61 -27.64
N LYS A 68 47.19 -13.00 -26.48
CA LYS A 68 46.14 -12.64 -25.51
C LYS A 68 46.53 -11.41 -24.69
N ALA A 69 45.55 -10.55 -24.39
CA ALA A 69 45.69 -9.49 -23.41
C ALA A 69 44.57 -9.57 -22.37
N GLU A 70 44.94 -9.55 -21.09
CA GLU A 70 44.01 -9.66 -19.97
C GLU A 70 44.20 -8.49 -19.00
N LEU A 71 43.10 -7.88 -18.58
CA LEU A 71 43.04 -6.94 -17.46
C LEU A 71 42.79 -7.72 -16.17
N ILE A 72 43.74 -7.63 -15.25
CA ILE A 72 43.71 -8.32 -13.97
C ILE A 72 43.21 -7.38 -12.89
N LEU A 73 42.19 -7.84 -12.14
CA LEU A 73 41.51 -7.11 -11.08
C LEU A 73 41.69 -7.88 -9.76
N PRO A 74 42.74 -7.57 -8.97
CA PRO A 74 42.97 -8.25 -7.70
C PRO A 74 41.94 -7.84 -6.66
N PHE A 75 41.09 -8.75 -6.21
CA PHE A 75 40.11 -8.44 -5.18
C PHE A 75 40.78 -8.14 -3.84
N LYS A 76 40.27 -7.11 -3.14
CA LYS A 76 40.72 -6.74 -1.79
C LYS A 76 39.62 -7.02 -0.77
N ASP A 77 38.44 -6.43 -0.98
CA ASP A 77 37.31 -6.53 -0.04
C ASP A 77 36.00 -6.03 -0.70
N THR A 78 34.91 -6.01 0.06
CA THR A 78 33.65 -5.34 -0.30
C THR A 78 33.22 -4.40 0.83
N GLU A 79 32.48 -3.34 0.49
CA GLU A 79 31.95 -2.45 1.51
C GLU A 79 30.81 -3.11 2.30
N LEU A 80 31.02 -3.26 3.62
CA LEU A 80 30.00 -3.57 4.60
C LEU A 80 29.60 -2.26 5.29
N LEU A 81 28.68 -1.49 4.70
CA LEU A 81 28.26 -0.21 5.28
C LEU A 81 27.39 -0.47 6.54
N ILE A 82 27.99 -0.50 7.73
CA ILE A 82 27.23 -0.37 8.99
C ILE A 82 27.23 1.11 9.37
N GLY A 83 26.07 1.76 9.31
CA GLY A 83 25.89 3.11 9.85
C GLY A 83 26.67 4.26 9.18
N HIS A 84 27.34 4.04 8.04
CA HIS A 84 28.09 5.08 7.34
C HIS A 84 27.35 5.61 6.08
N ALA A 85 26.86 6.85 6.23
CA ALA A 85 26.74 7.97 5.30
C ALA A 85 26.26 7.72 3.86
N GLY A 86 25.28 6.84 3.64
CA GLY A 86 25.03 6.47 2.25
C GLY A 86 23.77 5.87 1.71
N TYR A 87 23.78 4.57 1.41
CA TYR A 87 22.60 3.90 0.91
C TYR A 87 21.68 3.61 2.09
N HIS A 88 20.37 3.70 1.86
CA HIS A 88 19.40 3.14 2.78
C HIS A 88 19.66 1.64 2.92
N GLN A 89 20.00 1.20 4.13
CA GLN A 89 20.15 -0.21 4.46
C GLN A 89 19.05 -0.65 5.40
N ARG A 90 18.41 -1.77 5.07
CA ARG A 90 17.54 -2.47 6.02
C ARG A 90 18.42 -3.36 6.88
N LEU A 91 18.56 -2.99 8.16
CA LEU A 91 19.34 -3.75 9.14
C LEU A 91 18.52 -4.85 9.82
N SER A 92 17.19 -4.84 9.65
CA SER A 92 16.27 -5.87 10.14
C SER A 92 16.32 -7.14 9.27
N PHE A 93 15.83 -8.26 9.81
CA PHE A 93 15.67 -9.54 9.08
C PHE A 93 17.00 -10.15 8.60
N GLY A 94 17.96 -10.33 9.51
CA GLY A 94 19.15 -11.19 9.29
C GLY A 94 20.07 -10.82 8.11
N ALA A 95 19.78 -9.74 7.39
CA ALA A 95 20.42 -9.42 6.12
C ALA A 95 21.90 -9.11 6.34
N HIS A 96 22.22 -8.43 7.43
CA HIS A 96 23.58 -8.12 7.80
C HIS A 96 24.41 -9.39 8.04
N GLU A 97 23.90 -10.33 8.81
CA GLU A 97 24.51 -11.63 9.08
C GLU A 97 24.68 -12.42 7.78
N LEU A 98 23.71 -12.37 6.89
CA LEU A 98 23.77 -13.05 5.60
C LEU A 98 24.89 -12.48 4.71
N TYR A 99 25.05 -11.15 4.66
CA TYR A 99 26.17 -10.51 3.97
C TYR A 99 27.55 -10.84 4.57
N GLN A 100 27.62 -11.13 5.86
CA GLN A 100 28.86 -11.56 6.51
C GLN A 100 29.16 -13.05 6.25
N ARG A 101 28.13 -13.89 6.19
CA ARG A 101 28.25 -15.35 6.06
C ARG A 101 28.42 -15.82 4.62
N LEU A 102 27.69 -15.21 3.68
CA LEU A 102 27.76 -15.56 2.26
C LEU A 102 28.85 -14.75 1.57
N LEU A 103 29.82 -15.46 1.01
CA LEU A 103 30.79 -14.87 0.11
C LEU A 103 30.07 -14.36 -1.14
N PRO A 104 30.13 -13.06 -1.43
CA PRO A 104 29.56 -12.56 -2.67
C PRO A 104 30.33 -13.10 -3.88
N GLN A 105 29.61 -13.40 -4.97
CA GLN A 105 30.20 -13.54 -6.31
C GLN A 105 29.96 -12.22 -7.04
N TRP A 106 30.90 -11.30 -6.88
CA TRP A 106 30.85 -10.01 -7.53
C TRP A 106 31.54 -10.09 -8.89
N HIS A 107 30.89 -9.56 -9.92
CA HIS A 107 31.46 -9.49 -11.25
C HIS A 107 31.76 -8.05 -11.65
N ALA A 108 32.92 -7.89 -12.29
CA ALA A 108 33.28 -6.65 -12.97
C ALA A 108 32.95 -6.76 -14.46
N VAL A 109 32.46 -5.66 -15.01
CA VAL A 109 32.30 -5.41 -16.45
C VAL A 109 33.09 -4.19 -16.86
N GLY A 110 33.58 -4.20 -18.09
CA GLY A 110 34.45 -3.15 -18.62
C GLY A 110 34.07 -2.69 -20.01
N TRP A 111 34.38 -1.43 -20.33
CA TRP A 111 34.29 -0.87 -21.68
C TRP A 111 35.53 -0.07 -21.99
N ALA A 112 36.10 -0.26 -23.19
CA ALA A 112 37.22 0.56 -23.64
C ALA A 112 36.76 2.01 -23.84
N LEU A 113 37.58 2.97 -23.42
CA LEU A 113 37.30 4.40 -23.53
C LEU A 113 37.82 4.97 -24.84
N ARG A 114 37.20 6.08 -25.26
CA ARG A 114 37.55 6.79 -26.50
C ARG A 114 38.40 8.03 -26.26
N LYS A 115 38.36 8.58 -25.05
CA LYS A 115 38.99 9.85 -24.67
C LYS A 115 40.23 9.61 -23.80
N PRO A 116 41.34 10.32 -24.06
CA PRO A 116 42.53 10.22 -23.22
C PRO A 116 42.34 11.05 -21.94
N TRP A 117 42.86 10.58 -20.81
CA TRP A 117 42.71 11.24 -19.49
C TRP A 117 43.96 11.05 -18.62
N THR A 118 44.05 11.79 -17.51
CA THR A 118 45.14 11.69 -16.52
C THR A 118 44.65 11.53 -15.10
N ALA A 119 45.42 10.86 -14.25
CA ALA A 119 45.12 10.67 -12.84
C ALA A 119 45.59 11.88 -11.98
N HIS A 120 45.14 13.09 -12.32
CA HIS A 120 45.52 14.32 -11.61
C HIS A 120 44.46 14.71 -10.58
N LYS A 121 44.88 15.18 -9.39
CA LYS A 121 43.95 15.60 -8.31
C LYS A 121 43.02 16.74 -8.72
N GLU A 122 43.48 17.63 -9.60
CA GLU A 122 42.72 18.81 -10.02
C GLU A 122 42.10 18.63 -11.42
N ASN A 123 42.84 17.99 -12.33
CA ASN A 123 42.55 17.96 -13.77
C ASN A 123 42.14 16.56 -14.27
N GLY A 124 42.05 15.59 -13.36
CA GLY A 124 41.69 14.22 -13.70
C GLY A 124 40.21 14.06 -14.04
N PRO A 125 39.77 12.84 -14.37
CA PRO A 125 38.39 12.61 -14.74
C PRO A 125 37.43 12.83 -13.55
N THR A 126 36.25 13.35 -13.88
CA THR A 126 35.08 13.51 -13.01
C THR A 126 33.88 12.76 -13.61
N TYR A 127 32.68 12.86 -13.02
CA TYR A 127 31.48 12.24 -13.61
C TYR A 127 31.15 12.94 -14.92
N ASN A 128 31.42 14.24 -14.96
CA ASN A 128 31.16 15.10 -16.11
C ASN A 128 32.30 15.13 -17.11
N ALA A 129 33.54 15.00 -16.67
CA ALA A 129 34.72 15.32 -17.46
C ALA A 129 35.73 14.18 -17.57
N TYR A 130 36.35 14.03 -18.74
CA TYR A 130 37.57 13.22 -18.91
C TYR A 130 38.84 14.01 -18.62
N LEU A 131 38.76 15.35 -18.71
CA LEU A 131 39.76 16.31 -18.23
C LEU A 131 39.00 17.42 -17.51
N ASN A 132 39.07 17.45 -16.18
CA ASN A 132 38.28 18.40 -15.38
C ASN A 132 38.54 19.86 -15.81
N GLY A 133 37.46 20.63 -15.97
CA GLY A 133 37.50 22.02 -16.43
C GLY A 133 37.80 22.25 -17.91
N ALA A 134 38.10 21.21 -18.70
CA ALA A 134 38.48 21.37 -20.11
C ALA A 134 37.74 20.44 -21.08
N GLY A 135 37.70 19.12 -20.79
CA GLY A 135 37.16 18.10 -21.69
C GLY A 135 36.04 17.30 -21.04
N TYR A 136 34.83 17.38 -21.59
CA TYR A 136 33.63 16.76 -21.04
C TYR A 136 33.22 15.46 -21.75
N TRP A 137 32.72 14.49 -20.99
CA TRP A 137 32.05 13.32 -21.57
C TRP A 137 30.81 13.77 -22.33
N ALA A 138 30.50 13.12 -23.45
CA ALA A 138 29.27 13.38 -24.20
C ALA A 138 28.02 12.93 -23.42
N THR A 139 28.16 11.95 -22.54
CA THR A 139 27.17 11.59 -21.52
C THR A 139 27.90 11.26 -20.24
N TYR A 140 27.46 11.84 -19.12
CA TYR A 140 28.06 11.70 -17.79
C TYR A 140 28.39 10.23 -17.46
N GLY A 141 29.45 10.00 -16.69
CA GLY A 141 29.98 8.68 -16.38
C GLY A 141 30.54 7.93 -17.60
N ALA A 142 30.92 8.67 -18.66
CA ALA A 142 31.41 8.14 -19.92
C ALA A 142 30.46 7.14 -20.61
N GLN A 143 29.15 7.37 -20.55
CA GLN A 143 28.16 6.38 -20.98
C GLN A 143 27.91 6.35 -22.50
N HIS A 144 28.26 7.40 -23.26
CA HIS A 144 27.96 7.49 -24.69
C HIS A 144 28.79 6.48 -25.51
N THR A 145 28.11 5.56 -26.21
CA THR A 145 28.72 4.41 -26.92
C THR A 145 29.46 4.76 -28.22
N GLU A 146 29.23 5.96 -28.75
CA GLU A 146 29.96 6.47 -29.93
C GLU A 146 31.06 7.47 -29.61
N LYS A 147 30.91 8.26 -28.54
CA LYS A 147 31.78 9.40 -28.23
C LYS A 147 32.70 9.18 -27.03
N ASP A 148 32.23 8.45 -26.01
CA ASP A 148 32.94 8.32 -24.72
C ASP A 148 33.58 6.94 -24.56
N ARG A 149 32.84 5.88 -24.86
CA ARG A 149 33.28 4.48 -24.77
C ARG A 149 32.88 3.69 -26.01
N PHE A 150 33.42 2.50 -26.21
CA PHE A 150 32.97 1.58 -27.24
C PHE A 150 31.74 0.79 -26.77
N PRO A 151 30.83 0.37 -27.67
CA PRO A 151 29.60 -0.34 -27.28
C PRO A 151 29.88 -1.74 -26.73
N ARG A 152 31.00 -2.35 -27.11
CA ARG A 152 31.37 -3.70 -26.66
C ARG A 152 31.66 -3.71 -25.16
N GLN A 153 30.94 -4.56 -24.44
CA GLN A 153 31.21 -4.92 -23.05
C GLN A 153 32.25 -6.05 -22.98
N PHE A 154 33.21 -5.91 -22.07
CA PHE A 154 34.12 -6.95 -21.62
C PHE A 154 33.65 -7.49 -20.25
N GLY A 155 33.83 -8.78 -19.99
CA GLY A 155 33.22 -9.45 -18.83
C GLY A 155 31.83 -10.04 -19.15
N PRO A 156 31.10 -10.59 -18.15
CA PRO A 156 31.39 -10.51 -16.71
C PRO A 156 32.67 -11.26 -16.39
N VAL A 157 33.44 -10.76 -15.42
CA VAL A 157 34.44 -11.58 -14.75
C VAL A 157 34.25 -11.54 -13.25
N GLU A 158 34.17 -12.70 -12.62
CA GLU A 158 34.09 -12.80 -11.17
C GLU A 158 35.40 -12.30 -10.57
N VAL A 159 35.33 -11.27 -9.72
CA VAL A 159 36.51 -10.70 -9.05
C VAL A 159 36.71 -11.32 -7.67
N SER A 160 35.64 -11.75 -6.99
CA SER A 160 35.68 -12.24 -5.61
C SER A 160 35.85 -13.77 -5.47
N ALA A 161 36.06 -14.49 -6.57
CA ALA A 161 36.20 -15.95 -6.58
C ALA A 161 37.24 -16.42 -5.54
N GLY A 162 36.92 -17.45 -4.75
CA GLY A 162 37.87 -18.06 -3.81
C GLY A 162 38.31 -17.23 -2.59
N ALA A 163 37.71 -16.04 -2.35
CA ALA A 163 37.85 -15.33 -1.07
C ALA A 163 37.27 -16.15 0.09
N GLU A 164 37.82 -16.07 1.31
CA GLU A 164 37.21 -16.65 2.53
C GLU A 164 36.35 -15.60 3.26
N PRO A 165 35.24 -15.98 3.92
CA PRO A 165 34.39 -15.02 4.62
C PRO A 165 35.22 -14.30 5.71
N PRO A 166 34.96 -13.01 6.00
CA PRO A 166 35.64 -12.34 7.09
C PRO A 166 35.33 -13.05 8.42
N LYS A 167 36.33 -13.68 9.05
CA LYS A 167 36.24 -14.10 10.46
C LYS A 167 36.23 -12.85 11.34
N ARG A 168 35.04 -12.35 11.69
CA ARG A 168 34.84 -11.62 12.94
C ARG A 168 34.05 -12.55 13.86
N THR A 169 34.65 -12.95 14.96
CA THR A 169 33.91 -13.50 16.09
C THR A 169 32.87 -12.45 16.51
N VAL A 170 31.60 -12.85 16.55
CA VAL A 170 30.53 -12.04 17.13
C VAL A 170 30.87 -11.92 18.61
N ALA A 171 31.53 -10.84 18.99
CA ALA A 171 31.68 -10.50 20.40
C ALA A 171 30.31 -10.03 20.90
N ASP A 172 29.84 -10.64 21.98
CA ASP A 172 28.73 -10.10 22.76
C ASP A 172 29.10 -8.65 23.16
N PRO A 173 28.30 -7.63 22.79
CA PRO A 173 28.60 -6.25 23.10
C PRO A 173 28.62 -5.95 24.62
N ASN A 174 28.23 -6.89 25.47
CA ASN A 174 28.21 -6.73 26.93
C ASN A 174 29.40 -7.39 27.67
N ASP A 175 30.34 -8.03 26.97
CA ASP A 175 31.50 -8.68 27.59
C ASP A 175 32.67 -7.68 27.83
N PRO A 176 33.01 -7.32 29.09
CA PRO A 176 34.06 -6.34 29.39
C PRO A 176 35.49 -6.85 29.14
N GLU A 177 35.70 -8.17 28.97
CA GLU A 177 37.05 -8.76 28.87
C GLU A 177 37.66 -8.69 27.47
N ASN A 178 36.90 -8.30 26.44
CA ASN A 178 37.34 -8.37 25.05
C ASN A 178 38.12 -7.14 24.51
N LYS A 179 38.82 -6.41 25.40
CA LYS A 179 39.80 -5.39 24.97
C LYS A 179 41.15 -6.03 24.67
N GLY A 180 41.29 -6.51 23.44
CA GLY A 180 42.60 -6.66 22.80
C GLY A 180 42.98 -8.08 22.43
N VAL A 181 42.44 -8.59 21.32
CA VAL A 181 43.10 -9.65 20.56
C VAL A 181 42.94 -9.33 19.08
N MET A 182 43.98 -8.72 18.49
CA MET A 182 44.19 -8.73 17.04
C MET A 182 45.25 -9.78 16.71
N ASP A 183 45.09 -10.37 15.53
CA ASP A 183 45.96 -11.30 14.82
C ASP A 183 46.02 -12.77 15.28
N ALA A 184 45.37 -13.61 14.48
CA ALA A 184 45.87 -14.95 14.17
C ALA A 184 45.93 -15.13 12.64
N ALA A 185 47.11 -15.50 12.16
CA ALA A 185 47.48 -15.60 10.75
C ALA A 185 46.59 -16.56 9.95
N ARG A 186 46.12 -16.09 8.78
CA ARG A 186 45.40 -16.91 7.78
C ARG A 186 46.39 -17.80 7.01
N PRO A 187 46.00 -19.02 6.58
CA PRO A 187 46.80 -19.79 5.63
C PRO A 187 46.87 -19.04 4.29
N LYS A 188 48.07 -18.92 3.72
CA LYS A 188 48.32 -18.30 2.41
C LYS A 188 47.75 -19.19 1.29
N ARG A 189 46.50 -18.95 0.87
CA ARG A 189 46.07 -19.28 -0.50
C ARG A 189 46.45 -18.12 -1.42
N GLU A 190 46.89 -18.42 -2.64
CA GLU A 190 47.18 -17.38 -3.63
C GLU A 190 45.94 -16.49 -3.85
N PRO A 191 46.12 -15.16 -3.93
CA PRO A 191 45.00 -14.25 -4.17
C PRO A 191 44.38 -14.56 -5.53
N VAL A 192 43.08 -14.83 -5.54
CA VAL A 192 42.33 -15.01 -6.78
C VAL A 192 42.09 -13.64 -7.40
N HIS A 193 42.25 -13.55 -8.72
CA HIS A 193 42.14 -12.31 -9.48
C HIS A 193 41.06 -12.45 -10.55
N GLY A 194 40.21 -11.44 -10.71
CA GLY A 194 39.35 -11.36 -11.90
C GLY A 194 40.21 -11.11 -13.15
N ARG A 195 40.07 -11.92 -14.19
CA ARG A 195 40.84 -11.83 -15.44
C ARG A 195 39.92 -11.50 -16.63
N MET A 196 39.89 -10.23 -17.04
CA MET A 196 39.03 -9.76 -18.13
C MET A 196 39.80 -9.79 -19.45
N ASP A 197 39.37 -10.63 -20.41
CA ASP A 197 39.98 -10.68 -21.75
C ASP A 197 39.65 -9.41 -22.53
N ILE A 198 40.68 -8.66 -22.89
CA ILE A 198 40.61 -7.40 -23.63
C ILE A 198 41.35 -7.47 -24.97
N THR A 199 41.70 -8.67 -25.43
CA THR A 199 42.53 -8.91 -26.63
C THR A 199 42.01 -8.14 -27.84
N ASP A 200 40.69 -8.06 -27.98
CA ASP A 200 40.06 -7.40 -29.13
C ASP A 200 40.31 -5.89 -29.19
N THR A 201 40.65 -5.24 -28.07
CA THR A 201 41.09 -3.83 -28.09
C THR A 201 42.40 -3.62 -28.86
N LEU A 202 43.18 -4.69 -29.05
CA LEU A 202 44.49 -4.67 -29.71
C LEU A 202 44.48 -5.32 -31.10
N THR A 203 43.44 -6.08 -31.44
CA THR A 203 43.33 -6.80 -32.73
C THR A 203 42.25 -6.22 -33.65
N ASP A 204 41.14 -5.71 -33.10
CA ASP A 204 40.01 -5.22 -33.90
C ASP A 204 40.25 -3.77 -34.39
N PRO A 205 40.18 -3.51 -35.71
CA PRO A 205 40.32 -2.18 -36.29
C PRO A 205 39.36 -1.11 -35.71
N LEU A 206 38.24 -1.52 -35.10
CA LEU A 206 37.31 -0.62 -34.42
C LEU A 206 38.02 0.26 -33.38
N TYR A 207 39.03 -0.26 -32.68
CA TYR A 207 39.76 0.46 -31.63
C TYR A 207 40.91 1.32 -32.18
N GLY A 208 41.21 1.24 -33.47
CA GLY A 208 42.26 2.02 -34.11
C GLY A 208 42.67 1.42 -35.46
N ALA A 209 42.81 2.27 -36.46
CA ALA A 209 43.09 1.86 -37.85
C ALA A 209 44.42 1.10 -38.01
N THR A 210 45.42 1.41 -37.19
CA THR A 210 46.73 0.75 -37.20
C THR A 210 47.02 0.08 -35.85
N PRO A 211 47.89 -0.95 -35.80
CA PRO A 211 48.33 -1.55 -34.53
C PRO A 211 48.87 -0.50 -33.55
N GLY A 212 49.65 0.48 -34.02
CA GLY A 212 50.17 1.54 -33.18
C GLY A 212 49.09 2.46 -32.61
N ALA A 213 48.04 2.76 -33.38
CA ALA A 213 46.90 3.52 -32.89
C ALA A 213 46.11 2.79 -31.80
N ARG A 214 45.95 1.45 -31.92
CA ARG A 214 45.31 0.62 -30.89
C ARG A 214 46.12 0.59 -29.59
N LEU A 215 47.44 0.41 -29.71
CA LEU A 215 48.36 0.45 -28.57
C LEU A 215 48.31 1.80 -27.85
N ARG A 216 48.35 2.91 -28.60
CA ARG A 216 48.27 4.25 -28.00
C ARG A 216 46.93 4.49 -27.31
N ARG A 217 45.82 4.02 -27.90
CA ARG A 217 44.50 4.14 -27.28
C ARG A 217 44.40 3.37 -25.97
N LEU A 218 44.93 2.14 -25.90
CA LEU A 218 44.97 1.36 -24.67
C LEU A 218 45.72 2.11 -23.56
N GLU A 219 46.87 2.69 -23.90
CA GLU A 219 47.71 3.44 -22.97
C GLU A 219 47.03 4.72 -22.44
N GLU A 220 46.42 5.50 -23.32
CA GLU A 220 45.94 6.85 -22.98
C GLU A 220 44.49 6.90 -22.51
N CYS A 221 43.62 6.04 -23.07
CA CYS A 221 42.19 6.03 -22.80
C CYS A 221 41.79 4.95 -21.79
N GLY A 222 42.37 3.75 -21.89
CA GLY A 222 42.08 2.66 -20.97
C GLY A 222 40.61 2.20 -20.96
N PHE A 223 40.08 1.86 -19.79
CA PHE A 223 38.77 1.25 -19.59
C PHE A 223 37.95 1.92 -18.48
N LEU A 224 36.63 1.89 -18.64
CA LEU A 224 35.63 2.12 -17.60
C LEU A 224 35.17 0.79 -17.03
N LEU A 225 35.24 0.61 -15.71
CA LEU A 225 34.82 -0.58 -14.99
C LEU A 225 33.60 -0.28 -14.10
N ARG A 226 32.65 -1.22 -14.04
CA ARG A 226 31.50 -1.19 -13.13
C ARG A 226 31.24 -2.58 -12.55
N LYS A 227 30.53 -2.63 -11.42
CA LYS A 227 29.98 -3.88 -10.92
C LYS A 227 28.74 -4.24 -11.73
N TRP A 228 28.54 -5.52 -12.01
CA TRP A 228 27.34 -5.98 -12.70
C TRP A 228 26.13 -6.01 -11.76
N GLU A 229 26.26 -6.57 -10.58
CA GLU A 229 25.13 -6.94 -9.72
C GLU A 229 24.48 -5.71 -9.08
N VAL A 230 23.34 -5.27 -9.62
CA VAL A 230 22.43 -4.31 -8.94
C VAL A 230 21.63 -4.97 -7.82
N TYR A 231 21.50 -6.30 -7.89
CA TYR A 231 20.72 -7.16 -7.02
C TYR A 231 21.32 -8.58 -7.05
N ASP A 232 21.17 -9.35 -5.97
CA ASP A 232 21.51 -10.77 -5.95
C ASP A 232 20.60 -11.55 -4.99
N TRP A 233 19.94 -12.57 -5.53
CA TRP A 233 18.94 -13.38 -4.85
C TRP A 233 19.50 -14.15 -3.66
N ARG A 234 20.79 -14.48 -3.66
CA ARG A 234 21.40 -15.23 -2.56
C ARG A 234 21.39 -14.45 -1.25
N PHE A 235 21.29 -13.12 -1.32
CA PHE A 235 21.15 -12.25 -0.14
C PHE A 235 19.70 -12.05 0.30
N ARG A 236 18.76 -12.82 -0.27
CA ARG A 236 17.42 -12.96 0.28
C ARG A 236 17.47 -13.90 1.49
N GLU A 237 17.09 -13.41 2.65
CA GLU A 237 17.01 -14.24 3.85
C GLU A 237 15.94 -15.34 3.70
N SER A 238 16.32 -16.59 3.98
CA SER A 238 15.41 -17.72 4.15
C SER A 238 14.78 -17.69 5.55
N GLY A 239 13.47 -17.82 5.66
CA GLY A 239 12.74 -17.97 6.93
C GLY A 239 12.05 -16.70 7.46
N GLN A 240 12.27 -15.52 6.87
CA GLN A 240 11.71 -14.26 7.40
C GLN A 240 11.02 -13.35 6.39
N GLY A 241 10.69 -13.77 5.17
CA GLY A 241 9.87 -12.89 4.32
C GLY A 241 9.46 -13.43 2.96
N ALA A 242 8.18 -13.74 2.83
CA ALA A 242 7.53 -14.13 1.58
C ALA A 242 7.48 -12.97 0.52
N TYR A 243 8.09 -11.82 0.83
CA TYR A 243 7.87 -10.50 0.20
C TYR A 243 9.17 -9.77 -0.20
N GLU A 244 10.32 -10.45 -0.25
CA GLU A 244 11.60 -9.90 -0.77
C GLU A 244 12.14 -8.66 0.01
N TRP A 245 12.05 -8.71 1.33
CA TRP A 245 12.27 -7.56 2.22
C TRP A 245 13.68 -6.96 2.32
N ALA A 246 14.74 -7.65 1.88
CA ALA A 246 16.13 -7.19 2.06
C ALA A 246 17.11 -7.79 1.03
N VAL A 247 17.02 -7.37 -0.23
CA VAL A 247 17.66 -8.10 -1.35
C VAL A 247 18.53 -7.23 -2.29
N ALA A 248 18.67 -5.94 -2.00
CA ALA A 248 19.40 -5.00 -2.83
C ALA A 248 20.93 -5.04 -2.57
N THR A 249 21.72 -5.30 -3.61
CA THR A 249 23.20 -5.35 -3.52
C THR A 249 23.91 -4.25 -4.29
N GLY A 250 23.21 -3.51 -5.16
CA GLY A 250 23.81 -2.60 -6.13
C GLY A 250 24.68 -1.50 -5.52
N GLY A 251 24.29 -1.01 -4.34
CA GLY A 251 25.03 0.02 -3.61
C GLY A 251 26.30 -0.45 -2.89
N ARG A 252 26.58 -1.76 -2.86
CA ARG A 252 27.79 -2.31 -2.22
C ARG A 252 28.97 -2.25 -3.18
N GLY A 253 30.02 -1.52 -2.79
CA GLY A 253 31.25 -1.40 -3.56
C GLY A 253 32.12 -2.66 -3.54
N ILE A 254 32.75 -2.94 -4.67
CA ILE A 254 33.88 -3.87 -4.80
C ILE A 254 35.15 -3.06 -4.58
N ILE A 255 35.96 -3.46 -3.61
CA ILE A 255 37.27 -2.87 -3.34
C ILE A 255 38.33 -3.80 -3.95
N ILE A 256 39.19 -3.25 -4.80
CA ILE A 256 40.29 -3.98 -5.43
C ILE A 256 41.66 -3.47 -4.96
N ARG A 257 42.71 -4.26 -5.17
CA ARG A 257 44.09 -3.76 -5.19
C ARG A 257 44.41 -3.22 -6.57
N LEU A 258 45.65 -2.81 -6.76
CA LEU A 258 46.13 -2.22 -8.00
C LEU A 258 45.86 -3.15 -9.21
N PRO A 259 45.07 -2.73 -10.21
CA PRO A 259 44.84 -3.52 -11.41
C PRO A 259 46.07 -3.49 -12.33
N HIS A 260 46.30 -4.55 -13.10
CA HIS A 260 47.44 -4.66 -14.01
C HIS A 260 47.09 -5.41 -15.30
N LEU A 261 47.93 -5.26 -16.34
CA LEU A 261 47.79 -6.00 -17.60
C LEU A 261 48.68 -7.23 -17.61
N GLU A 262 48.13 -8.36 -18.05
CA GLU A 262 48.89 -9.56 -18.38
C GLU A 262 48.77 -9.85 -19.88
N LEU A 263 49.91 -10.03 -20.53
CA LEU A 263 50.00 -10.20 -21.98
C LEU A 263 50.68 -11.53 -22.30
N THR A 264 50.06 -12.32 -23.17
CA THR A 264 50.63 -13.57 -23.68
C THR A 264 51.15 -13.35 -25.08
N PHE A 265 52.42 -13.65 -25.31
CA PHE A 265 53.08 -13.52 -26.59
C PHE A 265 53.50 -14.89 -27.12
N VAL A 266 53.41 -15.07 -28.45
CA VAL A 266 53.92 -16.26 -29.13
C VAL A 266 54.90 -15.88 -30.22
N PRO A 267 55.91 -16.71 -30.53
CA PRO A 267 56.85 -16.42 -31.61
C PRO A 267 56.14 -16.15 -32.95
N ALA A 268 56.61 -15.12 -33.66
CA ALA A 268 56.09 -14.67 -34.96
C ALA A 268 57.17 -13.94 -35.76
N ARG A 269 56.82 -13.42 -36.94
CA ARG A 269 57.72 -12.53 -37.70
C ARG A 269 57.84 -11.19 -36.97
N ALA A 270 59.06 -10.68 -36.85
CA ALA A 270 59.30 -9.35 -36.28
C ALA A 270 58.50 -8.29 -37.04
N GLU A 271 57.71 -7.53 -36.30
CA GLU A 271 56.87 -6.46 -36.83
C GLU A 271 57.27 -5.14 -36.16
N THR A 272 57.65 -4.15 -36.96
CA THR A 272 57.91 -2.80 -36.43
C THR A 272 56.60 -2.04 -36.42
N VAL A 273 56.11 -1.72 -35.23
CA VAL A 273 54.89 -0.93 -35.05
C VAL A 273 55.25 0.53 -34.82
N THR A 274 54.85 1.40 -35.74
CA THR A 274 54.98 2.86 -35.57
C THR A 274 53.93 3.35 -34.58
N LEU A 275 54.37 3.86 -33.43
CA LEU A 275 53.48 4.44 -32.42
C LEU A 275 53.18 5.91 -32.75
N PRO A 276 51.91 6.34 -32.76
CA PRO A 276 51.56 7.75 -32.75
C PRO A 276 52.20 8.46 -31.54
N LEU A 277 52.49 9.76 -31.68
CA LEU A 277 52.94 10.59 -30.56
C LEU A 277 51.87 10.58 -29.45
N PRO A 278 52.29 10.58 -28.16
CA PRO A 278 51.35 10.74 -27.06
C PRO A 278 50.56 12.04 -27.17
N THR A 279 49.31 12.01 -26.75
CA THR A 279 48.45 13.17 -26.62
C THR A 279 48.98 14.07 -25.51
N ASP A 280 49.42 15.28 -25.85
CA ASP A 280 49.71 16.31 -24.86
C ASP A 280 48.40 16.80 -24.23
N LEU A 281 48.07 16.27 -23.05
CA LEU A 281 46.82 16.57 -22.34
C LEU A 281 46.73 18.04 -21.89
N THR A 282 47.87 18.71 -21.66
CA THR A 282 47.89 20.13 -21.29
C THR A 282 47.55 20.98 -22.52
N ALA A 283 48.19 20.70 -23.65
CA ALA A 283 47.87 21.37 -24.91
C ALA A 283 46.44 21.04 -25.39
N LEU A 284 45.98 19.80 -25.17
CA LEU A 284 44.61 19.39 -25.47
C LEU A 284 43.61 20.15 -24.59
N ALA A 285 43.85 20.24 -23.28
CA ALA A 285 43.00 21.01 -22.38
C ALA A 285 42.88 22.48 -22.81
N GLY A 286 44.01 23.10 -23.20
CA GLY A 286 44.01 24.47 -23.74
C GLY A 286 43.22 24.65 -25.05
N LYS A 287 43.14 23.60 -25.88
CA LYS A 287 42.37 23.60 -27.15
C LYS A 287 40.89 23.33 -26.96
N LEU A 288 40.51 22.60 -25.91
CA LEU A 288 39.14 22.15 -25.65
C LEU A 288 38.28 23.18 -24.91
N ALA A 289 38.84 24.34 -24.55
CA ALA A 289 38.14 25.43 -23.87
C ALA A 289 36.82 25.77 -24.59
N GLY A 290 35.68 25.31 -24.03
CA GLY A 290 34.36 25.47 -24.66
C GLY A 290 33.36 24.31 -24.51
N GLY A 291 33.70 23.19 -23.84
CA GLY A 291 32.73 22.16 -23.46
C GLY A 291 31.94 22.50 -22.18
N ALA A 292 30.83 21.79 -21.92
CA ALA A 292 29.98 21.97 -20.73
C ALA A 292 29.75 20.64 -19.98
N PRO A 293 29.56 20.68 -18.64
CA PRO A 293 29.19 19.49 -17.86
C PRO A 293 27.87 18.88 -18.35
N THR A 294 27.74 17.55 -18.29
CA THR A 294 26.57 16.81 -18.81
C THR A 294 25.59 16.37 -17.74
N ALA A 295 26.02 16.33 -16.49
CA ALA A 295 25.22 16.25 -15.28
C ALA A 295 25.35 17.58 -14.55
N VAL A 296 24.29 18.39 -14.57
CA VAL A 296 24.29 19.76 -14.05
C VAL A 296 23.17 19.88 -13.03
N LEU A 297 23.50 20.44 -11.86
CA LEU A 297 22.49 20.90 -10.92
C LEU A 297 21.99 22.28 -11.35
N PRO A 298 20.69 22.57 -11.19
CA PRO A 298 20.19 23.92 -11.39
C PRO A 298 20.90 24.87 -10.40
N ASP A 299 21.35 26.02 -10.90
CA ASP A 299 21.76 27.12 -10.03
C ASP A 299 20.53 27.76 -9.35
N ALA A 300 20.72 28.78 -8.53
CA ALA A 300 19.60 29.43 -7.82
C ALA A 300 18.55 30.05 -8.76
N GLN A 301 18.90 30.39 -10.02
CA GLN A 301 17.94 30.90 -11.01
C GLN A 301 17.21 29.74 -11.69
N GLY A 302 17.93 28.69 -12.08
CA GLY A 302 17.37 27.46 -12.63
C GLY A 302 16.44 26.76 -11.66
N LEU A 303 16.79 26.72 -10.37
CA LEU A 303 15.94 26.15 -9.33
C LEU A 303 14.68 26.99 -9.18
N ARG A 304 14.79 28.33 -9.17
CA ARG A 304 13.61 29.21 -9.20
C ARG A 304 12.74 28.98 -10.43
N ALA A 305 13.30 28.76 -11.62
CA ALA A 305 12.52 28.46 -12.82
C ALA A 305 11.82 27.08 -12.74
N ILE A 306 12.50 26.07 -12.20
CA ILE A 306 11.90 24.75 -11.91
C ILE A 306 10.74 24.92 -10.93
N LEU A 307 10.98 25.64 -9.84
CA LEU A 307 9.97 25.95 -8.85
C LEU A 307 8.84 26.75 -9.48
N GLU A 308 9.04 27.81 -10.25
CA GLU A 308 7.95 28.56 -10.87
C GLU A 308 7.05 27.70 -11.75
N ARG A 309 7.64 26.71 -12.45
CA ARG A 309 6.92 25.74 -13.29
C ARG A 309 6.18 24.68 -12.46
N LEU A 310 6.76 24.23 -11.36
CA LEU A 310 6.25 23.14 -10.51
C LEU A 310 5.57 23.62 -9.23
N THR A 311 5.61 24.93 -8.96
CA THR A 311 5.03 25.57 -7.79
C THR A 311 3.58 25.22 -7.83
N GLN A 312 3.16 24.59 -6.76
CA GLN A 312 1.81 24.12 -6.59
C GLN A 312 0.88 25.31 -6.42
N ARG A 313 0.49 25.88 -7.56
CA ARG A 313 -0.62 26.80 -7.66
C ARG A 313 -1.89 25.98 -7.61
N LYS A 314 -2.94 26.57 -7.04
CA LYS A 314 -4.27 25.98 -7.06
C LYS A 314 -4.62 25.54 -8.49
N PRO A 315 -4.90 24.25 -8.75
CA PRO A 315 -5.27 23.79 -10.08
C PRO A 315 -6.55 24.48 -10.58
N ALA A 316 -6.67 24.70 -11.88
CA ALA A 316 -7.82 25.39 -12.46
C ALA A 316 -9.16 24.69 -12.19
N TRP A 317 -9.14 23.36 -12.04
CA TRP A 317 -10.33 22.57 -11.73
C TRP A 317 -10.74 22.67 -10.24
N MET A 318 -9.84 23.09 -9.35
CA MET A 318 -10.03 23.02 -7.91
C MET A 318 -10.74 24.28 -7.37
N PRO A 319 -11.90 24.13 -6.70
CA PRO A 319 -12.57 25.24 -6.02
C PRO A 319 -11.73 25.84 -4.89
N ASP A 320 -11.97 27.12 -4.54
CA ASP A 320 -11.23 27.81 -3.48
C ASP A 320 -11.37 27.15 -2.11
N TRP A 321 -12.57 26.65 -1.78
CA TRP A 321 -12.82 25.95 -0.53
C TRP A 321 -11.97 24.68 -0.42
N GLN A 322 -11.84 23.93 -1.52
CA GLN A 322 -11.07 22.69 -1.54
C GLN A 322 -9.58 22.98 -1.44
N TRP A 323 -9.13 24.07 -2.07
CA TRP A 323 -7.76 24.55 -1.93
C TRP A 323 -7.43 24.95 -0.49
N ALA A 324 -8.35 25.58 0.24
CA ALA A 324 -8.15 25.87 1.66
C ALA A 324 -7.91 24.57 2.48
N ARG A 325 -8.67 23.51 2.21
CA ARG A 325 -8.46 22.18 2.83
C ARG A 325 -7.11 21.57 2.48
N VAL A 326 -6.68 21.70 1.22
CA VAL A 326 -5.34 21.26 0.82
C VAL A 326 -4.28 22.04 1.60
N ARG A 327 -4.40 23.37 1.72
CA ARG A 327 -3.50 24.24 2.49
C ARG A 327 -3.42 23.86 3.97
N GLU A 328 -4.54 23.50 4.58
CA GLU A 328 -4.60 22.98 5.95
C GLU A 328 -3.79 21.69 6.09
N LEU A 329 -3.93 20.73 5.16
CA LEU A 329 -3.09 19.52 5.15
C LEU A 329 -1.60 19.84 4.95
N GLN A 330 -1.24 20.81 4.09
CA GLN A 330 0.17 21.22 3.91
C GLN A 330 0.78 21.80 5.20
N ALA A 331 -0.04 22.42 6.06
CA ALA A 331 0.44 22.95 7.33
C ALA A 331 0.90 21.85 8.31
N HIS A 332 0.42 20.62 8.11
CA HIS A 332 0.79 19.43 8.89
C HIS A 332 1.80 18.52 8.17
N GLY A 333 2.44 19.01 7.10
CA GLY A 333 3.52 18.33 6.41
C GLY A 333 3.82 18.93 5.04
N GLY A 334 5.10 19.19 4.77
CA GLY A 334 5.54 19.67 3.45
C GLY A 334 5.69 18.55 2.43
N PHE A 335 5.42 18.85 1.17
CA PHE A 335 5.70 17.98 0.02
C PHE A 335 6.02 18.83 -1.21
N GLY A 336 6.73 18.24 -2.18
CA GLY A 336 7.14 18.90 -3.41
C GLY A 336 8.65 19.11 -3.51
N VAL A 337 9.06 19.87 -4.51
CA VAL A 337 10.46 20.19 -4.77
C VAL A 337 10.94 21.23 -3.74
N PRO A 338 12.05 21.00 -3.03
CA PRO A 338 12.58 21.98 -2.09
C PRO A 338 12.97 23.30 -2.75
N ASP A 339 12.83 24.40 -2.02
CA ASP A 339 12.96 25.75 -2.55
C ASP A 339 14.36 26.37 -2.40
N THR A 340 15.24 25.74 -1.61
CA THR A 340 16.63 26.15 -1.41
C THR A 340 17.59 25.17 -2.09
N PRO A 341 18.73 25.64 -2.66
CA PRO A 341 19.72 24.75 -3.26
C PRO A 341 20.22 23.66 -2.31
N GLU A 342 20.40 23.98 -1.03
CA GLU A 342 20.86 23.04 -0.01
C GLU A 342 19.84 21.92 0.23
N ALA A 343 18.56 22.27 0.41
CA ALA A 343 17.49 21.29 0.60
C ALA A 343 17.22 20.50 -0.67
N TYR A 344 17.32 21.13 -1.85
CA TYR A 344 17.18 20.47 -3.15
C TYR A 344 18.27 19.41 -3.35
N ASN A 345 19.52 19.75 -3.04
CA ASN A 345 20.63 18.79 -3.10
C ASN A 345 20.40 17.63 -2.12
N LYS A 346 19.98 17.91 -0.89
CA LYS A 346 19.65 16.87 0.09
C LYS A 346 18.53 15.94 -0.41
N TRP A 347 17.50 16.49 -1.05
CA TRP A 347 16.39 15.71 -1.62
C TRP A 347 16.84 14.80 -2.76
N LEU A 348 17.76 15.26 -3.63
CA LEU A 348 18.36 14.41 -4.65
C LEU A 348 19.27 13.34 -4.04
N ASP A 349 20.07 13.69 -3.04
CA ASP A 349 20.96 12.76 -2.33
C ASP A 349 20.15 11.65 -1.64
N GLU A 350 19.00 11.98 -1.03
CA GLU A 350 18.05 11.00 -0.45
C GLU A 350 17.48 10.05 -1.50
N MET A 351 17.20 10.51 -2.73
CA MET A 351 16.78 9.60 -3.81
C MET A 351 17.92 8.68 -4.25
N LEU A 352 19.12 9.23 -4.43
CA LEU A 352 20.30 8.45 -4.84
C LEU A 352 20.70 7.43 -3.77
N ALA A 353 20.30 7.64 -2.52
CA ALA A 353 20.50 6.70 -1.42
C ALA A 353 19.60 5.46 -1.48
N ASP A 354 18.52 5.43 -2.27
CA ASP A 354 17.68 4.23 -2.40
C ASP A 354 18.40 3.16 -3.25
N PRO A 355 18.80 2.00 -2.72
CA PRO A 355 19.44 1.01 -3.56
C PRO A 355 18.43 0.37 -4.53
N PRO A 356 18.85 -0.06 -5.73
CA PRO A 356 17.96 -0.75 -6.66
C PRO A 356 17.32 -1.98 -6.01
N ARG A 357 16.03 -2.18 -6.24
CA ARG A 357 15.24 -3.27 -5.62
C ARG A 357 15.15 -3.19 -4.08
N TYR A 358 15.25 -1.99 -3.50
CA TYR A 358 14.92 -1.76 -2.10
C TYR A 358 13.40 -1.84 -1.88
N TRP A 359 12.96 -2.57 -0.84
CA TRP A 359 11.55 -2.67 -0.49
C TRP A 359 11.15 -1.51 0.39
N ASN A 360 10.30 -0.63 -0.14
CA ASN A 360 9.81 0.58 0.51
C ASN A 360 8.48 0.38 1.25
N GLY A 361 8.03 -0.87 1.48
CA GLY A 361 6.77 -1.12 2.19
C GLY A 361 5.58 -0.49 1.48
N TRP A 362 4.86 0.36 2.21
CA TRP A 362 3.66 1.06 1.75
C TRP A 362 3.95 2.46 1.17
N ASP A 363 5.22 2.83 1.02
CA ASP A 363 5.66 4.12 0.48
C ASP A 363 5.96 4.07 -1.03
N VAL A 364 5.60 2.97 -1.69
CA VAL A 364 5.71 2.83 -3.16
C VAL A 364 4.97 3.95 -3.91
N PRO A 365 3.76 4.39 -3.48
CA PRO A 365 3.11 5.56 -4.06
C PRO A 365 4.00 6.81 -4.05
N ASP A 366 4.73 7.06 -2.97
CA ASP A 366 5.59 8.25 -2.88
C ASP A 366 6.70 8.21 -3.93
N ARG A 367 7.34 7.05 -4.13
CA ARG A 367 8.38 6.90 -5.15
C ARG A 367 7.84 7.07 -6.56
N LEU A 368 6.63 6.58 -6.82
CA LEU A 368 5.96 6.80 -8.11
C LEU A 368 5.55 8.27 -8.29
N LEU A 369 5.01 8.92 -7.26
CA LEU A 369 4.63 10.32 -7.31
C LEU A 369 5.85 11.23 -7.57
N LEU A 370 7.01 10.91 -7.00
CA LEU A 370 8.26 11.62 -7.30
C LEU A 370 8.55 11.61 -8.80
N TRP A 371 8.44 10.45 -9.46
CA TRP A 371 8.65 10.35 -10.90
C TRP A 371 7.57 11.09 -11.69
N TYR A 372 6.30 10.75 -11.46
CA TYR A 372 5.20 11.23 -12.30
C TYR A 372 4.86 12.71 -12.11
N MET A 373 5.22 13.32 -10.98
CA MET A 373 5.01 14.74 -10.74
C MET A 373 6.29 15.58 -10.89
N TYR A 374 7.46 15.01 -10.57
CA TYR A 374 8.68 15.80 -10.40
C TYR A 374 9.91 15.27 -11.17
N ALA A 375 9.77 14.28 -12.07
CA ALA A 375 10.90 13.84 -12.89
C ALA A 375 11.59 15.00 -13.64
N ASP A 376 10.82 15.99 -14.09
CA ASP A 376 11.34 17.19 -14.77
C ASP A 376 12.16 18.13 -13.86
N ALA A 377 12.06 17.97 -12.54
CA ALA A 377 12.92 18.65 -11.56
C ALA A 377 14.22 17.88 -11.29
N MET A 378 14.30 16.61 -11.71
CA MET A 378 15.43 15.73 -11.44
C MET A 378 16.44 15.81 -12.58
N PRO A 379 17.73 16.04 -12.29
CA PRO A 379 18.78 15.89 -13.29
C PRO A 379 18.80 14.48 -13.87
N GLU A 380 19.26 14.32 -15.11
CA GLU A 380 19.24 13.03 -15.82
C GLU A 380 19.91 11.86 -15.03
N PRO A 381 21.03 12.04 -14.29
CA PRO A 381 21.57 10.96 -13.46
C PRO A 381 20.60 10.42 -12.42
N VAL A 382 19.79 11.29 -11.80
CA VAL A 382 18.80 10.89 -10.79
C VAL A 382 17.63 10.17 -11.47
N ARG A 383 17.20 10.62 -12.66
CA ARG A 383 16.20 9.90 -13.46
C ARG A 383 16.71 8.52 -13.89
N GLN A 384 17.98 8.41 -14.30
CA GLN A 384 18.60 7.13 -14.61
C GLN A 384 18.63 6.20 -13.40
N HIS A 385 18.94 6.73 -12.21
CA HIS A 385 18.90 5.95 -10.97
C HIS A 385 17.51 5.33 -10.73
N TRP A 386 16.44 6.11 -10.88
CA TRP A 386 15.06 5.60 -10.79
C TRP A 386 14.73 4.54 -11.85
N ARG A 387 15.23 4.68 -13.08
CA ARG A 387 15.08 3.64 -14.10
C ARG A 387 15.78 2.35 -13.69
N ILE A 388 17.01 2.42 -13.15
CA ILE A 388 17.74 1.25 -12.64
C ILE A 388 16.98 0.60 -11.46
N TYR A 389 16.43 1.42 -10.56
CA TYR A 389 15.62 0.92 -9.44
C TYR A 389 14.42 0.09 -9.92
N TRP A 390 13.66 0.60 -10.90
CA TRP A 390 12.50 -0.09 -11.44
C TRP A 390 12.87 -1.27 -12.32
N ASP A 391 13.92 -1.15 -13.13
CA ASP A 391 14.47 -2.24 -13.96
C ASP A 391 14.80 -3.47 -13.09
N ALA A 392 15.47 -3.26 -11.96
CA ALA A 392 15.82 -4.32 -11.02
C ALA A 392 14.58 -5.01 -10.42
N TRP A 393 13.50 -4.26 -10.12
CA TRP A 393 12.26 -4.80 -9.58
C TRP A 393 11.43 -5.57 -10.60
N ILE A 394 11.36 -5.09 -11.84
CA ILE A 394 10.43 -5.63 -12.84
C ILE A 394 11.08 -6.58 -13.85
N MET A 395 12.41 -6.63 -13.92
CA MET A 395 13.19 -7.49 -14.83
C MET A 395 12.60 -7.51 -16.25
N PRO A 396 12.73 -6.40 -16.99
CA PRO A 396 11.97 -6.19 -18.23
C PRO A 396 12.33 -7.19 -19.34
N ASP A 397 13.48 -7.85 -19.23
CA ASP A 397 13.97 -8.90 -20.12
C ASP A 397 13.24 -10.26 -19.93
N ARG A 398 12.48 -10.42 -18.84
CA ARG A 398 11.79 -11.68 -18.52
C ARG A 398 10.31 -11.67 -18.87
N LYS A 399 9.84 -12.80 -19.42
CA LYS A 399 8.42 -13.05 -19.63
C LYS A 399 7.75 -13.46 -18.32
N THR A 400 6.46 -13.18 -18.19
CA THR A 400 5.65 -13.52 -17.01
C THR A 400 5.73 -15.01 -16.66
N SER A 401 5.65 -15.88 -17.67
CA SER A 401 5.71 -17.34 -17.50
C SER A 401 7.04 -17.88 -16.95
N GLU A 402 8.08 -17.04 -16.93
CA GLU A 402 9.40 -17.41 -16.41
C GLU A 402 9.53 -17.09 -14.93
N PHE A 403 8.58 -16.35 -14.34
CA PHE A 403 8.61 -16.01 -12.94
C PHE A 403 8.08 -17.12 -12.04
N ALA A 404 8.62 -17.17 -10.83
CA ALA A 404 8.05 -17.91 -9.71
C ALA A 404 7.39 -16.93 -8.74
N HIS A 405 6.25 -17.33 -8.18
CA HIS A 405 5.60 -16.56 -7.13
C HIS A 405 6.56 -16.39 -5.93
N PRO A 406 6.75 -15.17 -5.40
CA PRO A 406 7.76 -14.89 -4.39
C PRO A 406 7.53 -15.69 -3.09
N GLN A 407 6.27 -15.95 -2.72
CA GLN A 407 5.97 -16.81 -1.57
C GLN A 407 6.18 -18.31 -1.86
N ALA A 408 6.06 -18.76 -3.11
CA ALA A 408 6.31 -20.16 -3.46
C ALA A 408 7.78 -20.53 -3.22
N VAL A 409 8.70 -19.57 -3.46
CA VAL A 409 10.11 -19.76 -3.15
C VAL A 409 10.33 -20.04 -1.67
N GLU A 410 9.57 -19.38 -0.81
CA GLU A 410 9.65 -19.60 0.63
C GLU A 410 8.94 -20.90 1.05
N LEU A 411 7.66 -21.03 0.72
CA LEU A 411 6.79 -22.08 1.22
C LEU A 411 7.05 -23.45 0.58
N HIS A 412 7.41 -23.48 -0.70
CA HIS A 412 7.56 -24.73 -1.45
C HIS A 412 9.02 -25.08 -1.73
N TYR A 413 9.89 -24.09 -1.87
CA TYR A 413 11.32 -24.32 -2.14
C TYR A 413 12.21 -24.11 -0.91
N LYS A 414 11.63 -23.87 0.28
CA LYS A 414 12.35 -23.70 1.55
C LYS A 414 13.43 -22.61 1.47
N GLY A 415 13.11 -21.50 0.79
CA GLY A 415 14.01 -20.40 0.53
C GLY A 415 15.03 -20.63 -0.60
N ARG A 416 15.09 -21.84 -1.19
CA ARG A 416 16.00 -22.14 -2.30
C ARG A 416 15.47 -21.59 -3.62
N ASN A 417 16.34 -20.94 -4.38
CA ASN A 417 15.99 -20.48 -5.72
C ASN A 417 16.37 -21.53 -6.76
N LYS A 418 15.39 -22.35 -7.13
CA LYS A 418 15.55 -23.36 -8.18
C LYS A 418 16.10 -22.78 -9.48
N TYR A 419 15.63 -21.59 -9.87
CA TYR A 419 16.08 -20.94 -11.10
C TYR A 419 17.56 -20.57 -11.05
N TYR A 420 18.03 -19.99 -9.94
CA TYR A 420 19.45 -19.73 -9.74
C TYR A 420 20.27 -21.04 -9.72
N GLU A 421 19.80 -22.07 -9.01
CA GLU A 421 20.47 -23.38 -8.97
C GLU A 421 20.63 -24.00 -10.37
N GLU A 422 19.64 -23.82 -11.24
CA GLU A 422 19.62 -24.38 -12.60
C GLU A 422 20.39 -23.54 -13.63
N THR A 423 20.39 -22.22 -13.47
CA THR A 423 20.90 -21.30 -14.52
C THR A 423 22.16 -20.54 -14.14
N GLY A 424 22.47 -20.45 -12.84
CA GLY A 424 23.51 -19.58 -12.30
C GLY A 424 23.17 -18.08 -12.35
N ASP A 425 21.99 -17.68 -12.81
CA ASP A 425 21.58 -16.28 -12.87
C ASP A 425 21.16 -15.79 -11.48
N TRP A 426 22.06 -15.04 -10.84
CA TRP A 426 21.92 -14.54 -9.48
C TRP A 426 20.73 -13.59 -9.31
N ARG A 427 20.15 -13.05 -10.39
CA ARG A 427 18.95 -12.21 -10.30
C ARG A 427 17.73 -12.99 -9.80
N GLY A 428 17.76 -14.32 -9.93
CA GLY A 428 16.61 -15.17 -9.70
C GLY A 428 15.48 -14.86 -10.68
N ASN A 429 14.31 -15.43 -10.44
CA ASN A 429 13.12 -15.27 -11.27
C ASN A 429 11.86 -14.97 -10.46
N ALA A 430 11.95 -14.30 -9.32
CA ALA A 430 10.74 -13.84 -8.60
C ALA A 430 10.75 -12.32 -8.47
N SER A 431 9.56 -11.74 -8.38
CA SER A 431 9.33 -10.32 -8.15
C SER A 431 8.00 -10.12 -7.44
N PHE A 432 8.01 -9.27 -6.40
CA PHE A 432 6.79 -8.86 -5.69
C PHE A 432 5.75 -8.22 -6.63
N TYR A 433 6.20 -7.34 -7.53
CA TYR A 433 5.32 -6.53 -8.36
C TYR A 433 4.72 -7.31 -9.53
N ARG A 434 5.44 -8.30 -10.09
CA ARG A 434 5.00 -9.03 -11.30
C ARG A 434 4.19 -10.28 -10.95
N ASP A 435 4.59 -11.46 -11.42
CA ASP A 435 3.85 -12.73 -11.26
C ASP A 435 3.23 -12.89 -9.88
N GLY A 436 3.98 -12.57 -8.82
CA GLY A 436 3.55 -12.69 -7.44
C GLY A 436 2.12 -12.25 -7.19
N TYR A 437 1.89 -10.94 -7.11
CA TYR A 437 0.57 -10.41 -6.75
C TYR A 437 -0.21 -9.77 -7.90
N CYS A 438 0.31 -9.87 -9.13
CA CYS A 438 -0.50 -9.63 -10.32
C CYS A 438 -1.28 -10.88 -10.78
N TYR A 439 -0.84 -12.08 -10.40
CA TYR A 439 -1.52 -13.35 -10.74
C TYR A 439 -1.92 -14.19 -9.51
N GLY A 440 -1.40 -13.86 -8.33
CA GLY A 440 -1.79 -14.44 -7.04
C GLY A 440 -2.66 -13.50 -6.19
N MET A 441 -3.69 -14.07 -5.55
CA MET A 441 -4.52 -13.34 -4.57
C MET A 441 -3.73 -13.10 -3.27
N SER A 442 -3.80 -11.89 -2.72
CA SER A 442 -3.26 -11.50 -1.41
C SER A 442 -4.25 -10.63 -0.66
N THR A 443 -3.83 -9.87 0.35
CA THR A 443 -4.69 -8.81 0.89
C THR A 443 -4.82 -7.66 -0.12
N MET A 444 -5.90 -6.91 -0.01
CA MET A 444 -6.30 -5.87 -0.96
C MET A 444 -5.17 -4.86 -1.22
N ASN A 445 -4.57 -4.31 -0.16
CA ASN A 445 -3.44 -3.39 -0.27
C ASN A 445 -2.24 -4.00 -1.02
N PHE A 446 -1.90 -5.28 -0.80
CA PHE A 446 -0.79 -5.94 -1.51
C PHE A 446 -1.05 -6.05 -3.01
N ASN A 447 -2.25 -6.48 -3.41
CA ASN A 447 -2.57 -6.57 -4.84
C ASN A 447 -2.60 -5.18 -5.51
N HIS A 448 -3.03 -4.13 -4.80
CA HIS A 448 -2.98 -2.75 -5.31
C HIS A 448 -1.53 -2.31 -5.51
N THR A 449 -0.69 -2.42 -4.48
CA THR A 449 0.71 -1.99 -4.51
C THR A 449 1.51 -2.76 -5.57
N ALA A 450 1.27 -4.06 -5.70
CA ALA A 450 1.94 -4.89 -6.70
C ALA A 450 1.57 -4.49 -8.13
N ALA A 451 0.26 -4.44 -8.44
CA ALA A 451 -0.22 -4.05 -9.76
C ALA A 451 0.21 -2.62 -10.12
N MET A 452 0.25 -1.72 -9.13
CA MET A 452 0.69 -0.34 -9.30
C MET A 452 2.18 -0.27 -9.66
N GLY A 453 3.04 -0.97 -8.90
CA GLY A 453 4.47 -1.00 -9.18
C GLY A 453 4.81 -1.66 -10.51
N ALA A 454 4.13 -2.74 -10.90
CA ALA A 454 4.35 -3.37 -12.21
C ALA A 454 3.89 -2.49 -13.37
N LEU A 455 2.69 -1.89 -13.27
CA LEU A 455 2.13 -1.08 -14.34
C LEU A 455 2.89 0.23 -14.53
N LEU A 456 3.11 0.97 -13.45
CA LEU A 456 3.73 2.29 -13.50
C LEU A 456 5.26 2.21 -13.54
N GLY A 457 5.87 1.31 -12.77
CA GLY A 457 7.30 1.00 -12.89
C GLY A 457 7.66 0.45 -14.27
N GLY A 458 6.79 -0.40 -14.84
CA GLY A 458 6.89 -0.86 -16.24
C GLY A 458 6.88 0.28 -17.24
N ASN A 459 6.00 1.26 -17.06
CA ASN A 459 5.94 2.45 -17.91
C ASN A 459 7.19 3.34 -17.77
N ILE A 460 7.79 3.45 -16.59
CA ILE A 460 9.03 4.23 -16.34
C ILE A 460 10.20 3.71 -17.18
N VAL A 461 10.34 2.39 -17.33
CA VAL A 461 11.45 1.76 -18.06
C VAL A 461 11.06 1.24 -19.44
N GLY A 462 9.80 1.41 -19.86
CA GLY A 462 9.31 0.98 -21.18
C GLY A 462 9.13 -0.54 -21.32
N SER A 463 8.81 -1.26 -20.24
CA SER A 463 8.61 -2.71 -20.26
C SER A 463 7.17 -3.09 -20.61
N GLU A 464 6.96 -3.65 -21.80
CA GLU A 464 5.64 -4.16 -22.22
C GLU A 464 5.17 -5.33 -21.36
N TYR A 465 6.06 -6.26 -20.99
CA TYR A 465 5.69 -7.40 -20.15
C TYR A 465 5.25 -6.98 -18.75
N ALA A 466 5.98 -6.06 -18.10
CA ALA A 466 5.59 -5.59 -16.77
C ALA A 466 4.29 -4.79 -16.80
N MET A 467 4.07 -3.94 -17.82
CA MET A 467 2.80 -3.24 -17.99
C MET A 467 1.63 -4.19 -18.25
N ALA A 468 1.85 -5.28 -19.00
CA ALA A 468 0.84 -6.31 -19.22
C ALA A 468 0.46 -7.03 -17.91
N ASP A 469 1.45 -7.41 -17.10
CA ASP A 469 1.24 -8.04 -15.80
C ASP A 469 0.49 -7.11 -14.84
N GLY A 470 0.95 -5.86 -14.71
CA GLY A 470 0.32 -4.86 -13.85
C GLY A 470 -1.13 -4.58 -14.26
N ARG A 471 -1.42 -4.53 -15.57
CA ARG A 471 -2.79 -4.36 -16.09
C ARG A 471 -3.66 -5.59 -15.81
N HIS A 472 -3.11 -6.80 -15.97
CA HIS A 472 -3.80 -8.02 -15.61
C HIS A 472 -4.16 -8.02 -14.11
N GLY A 473 -3.17 -7.72 -13.26
CA GLY A 473 -3.33 -7.61 -11.82
C GLY A 473 -4.40 -6.61 -11.43
N LEU A 474 -4.29 -5.37 -11.94
CA LEU A 474 -5.23 -4.25 -11.72
C LEU A 474 -6.68 -4.65 -12.02
N GLU A 475 -6.93 -5.33 -13.14
CA GLU A 475 -8.28 -5.74 -13.49
C GLU A 475 -8.80 -6.87 -12.60
N HIS A 476 -8.02 -7.94 -12.39
CA HIS A 476 -8.52 -9.16 -11.76
C HIS A 476 -8.65 -9.01 -10.24
N PHE A 477 -7.69 -8.36 -9.58
CA PHE A 477 -7.66 -8.28 -8.12
C PHE A 477 -8.19 -6.92 -7.62
N PRO A 478 -7.51 -5.76 -7.77
CA PRO A 478 -8.04 -4.47 -7.32
C PRO A 478 -9.45 -4.17 -7.82
N LEU A 479 -9.70 -4.25 -9.13
CA LEU A 479 -10.99 -3.84 -9.70
C LEU A 479 -12.07 -4.89 -9.45
N ARG A 480 -11.91 -6.10 -9.98
CA ARG A 480 -12.97 -7.13 -9.96
C ARG A 480 -13.17 -7.71 -8.56
N LEU A 481 -12.11 -8.22 -7.92
CA LEU A 481 -12.24 -8.91 -6.64
C LEU A 481 -12.42 -7.93 -5.48
N TRP A 482 -11.58 -6.89 -5.39
CA TRP A 482 -11.51 -6.06 -4.19
C TRP A 482 -12.48 -4.89 -4.16
N ALA A 483 -12.77 -4.26 -5.29
CA ALA A 483 -13.68 -3.12 -5.35
C ALA A 483 -15.14 -3.52 -5.66
N TRP A 484 -15.36 -4.43 -6.62
CA TRP A 484 -16.70 -4.65 -7.20
C TRP A 484 -17.30 -6.04 -7.00
N TYR A 485 -16.58 -7.01 -6.41
CA TYR A 485 -17.13 -8.36 -6.18
C TYR A 485 -18.29 -8.32 -5.18
N ASP A 486 -18.07 -7.58 -4.08
CA ASP A 486 -18.93 -7.44 -2.91
C ASP A 486 -19.54 -6.02 -2.80
N GLY A 487 -20.49 -5.83 -1.89
CA GLY A 487 -21.05 -4.51 -1.57
C GLY A 487 -20.14 -3.64 -0.68
N SER A 488 -19.07 -4.26 -0.17
CA SER A 488 -18.06 -3.71 0.73
C SER A 488 -16.68 -4.20 0.29
N THR A 489 -15.61 -3.52 0.66
CA THR A 489 -14.23 -3.97 0.39
C THR A 489 -13.68 -4.88 1.51
N GLN A 490 -12.59 -5.63 1.22
CA GLN A 490 -11.87 -6.41 2.24
C GLN A 490 -11.41 -5.54 3.41
N GLU A 491 -11.00 -4.31 3.10
CA GLU A 491 -10.48 -3.29 4.01
C GLU A 491 -11.53 -2.24 4.36
N SER A 492 -12.82 -2.53 4.21
CA SER A 492 -13.87 -1.52 4.30
C SER A 492 -13.81 -0.72 5.59
N ILE A 493 -13.41 0.55 5.44
CA ILE A 493 -13.24 1.55 6.50
C ILE A 493 -12.23 1.10 7.58
N ASP A 494 -11.27 0.25 7.20
CA ASP A 494 -10.06 0.06 7.97
C ASP A 494 -9.21 1.32 7.90
N HIS A 495 -9.08 2.02 9.03
CA HIS A 495 -8.44 3.33 9.07
C HIS A 495 -6.98 3.30 8.61
N TYR A 496 -6.32 2.15 8.69
CA TYR A 496 -4.92 1.98 8.36
C TYR A 496 -4.73 1.44 6.93
N TYR A 497 -5.16 0.21 6.66
CA TYR A 497 -4.88 -0.44 5.38
C TYR A 497 -5.67 0.17 4.22
N PHE A 498 -6.90 0.61 4.47
CA PHE A 498 -7.72 1.18 3.41
C PHE A 498 -7.18 2.53 2.95
N ALA A 499 -6.50 3.29 3.84
CA ALA A 499 -5.84 4.53 3.47
C ALA A 499 -4.76 4.28 2.41
N ILE A 500 -3.94 3.24 2.59
CA ILE A 500 -2.91 2.82 1.63
C ILE A 500 -3.57 2.45 0.31
N THR A 501 -4.58 1.57 0.35
CA THR A 501 -5.33 1.13 -0.82
C THR A 501 -5.95 2.29 -1.62
N VAL A 502 -6.59 3.25 -0.94
CA VAL A 502 -7.20 4.42 -1.58
C VAL A 502 -6.13 5.33 -2.20
N SER A 503 -4.98 5.47 -1.55
CA SER A 503 -3.82 6.18 -2.11
C SER A 503 -3.34 5.50 -3.41
N ASP A 504 -3.21 4.17 -3.45
CA ASP A 504 -2.84 3.42 -4.66
C ASP A 504 -3.88 3.58 -5.78
N GLN A 505 -5.18 3.48 -5.45
CA GLN A 505 -6.28 3.71 -6.40
C GLN A 505 -6.20 5.10 -7.06
N LYS A 506 -5.81 6.11 -6.28
CA LYS A 506 -5.62 7.47 -6.78
C LYS A 506 -4.45 7.56 -7.75
N VAL A 507 -3.33 6.90 -7.47
CA VAL A 507 -2.20 6.84 -8.41
C VAL A 507 -2.61 6.18 -9.73
N PHE A 508 -3.38 5.08 -9.71
CA PHE A 508 -3.92 4.48 -10.95
C PHE A 508 -4.82 5.46 -11.72
N ALA A 509 -5.75 6.12 -11.02
CA ALA A 509 -6.74 7.02 -11.60
C ALA A 509 -6.11 8.21 -12.34
N ASP A 510 -4.96 8.67 -11.87
CA ASP A 510 -4.26 9.84 -12.40
C ASP A 510 -3.16 9.46 -13.41
N PHE A 511 -2.38 8.42 -13.12
CA PHE A 511 -1.13 8.13 -13.83
C PHE A 511 -1.13 6.81 -14.60
N GLY A 512 -2.23 6.05 -14.58
CA GLY A 512 -2.40 4.86 -15.43
C GLY A 512 -1.93 5.15 -16.88
N PRO A 513 -1.07 4.31 -17.49
CA PRO A 513 -0.42 4.66 -18.77
C PRO A 513 -1.42 4.90 -19.89
N THR A 514 -2.47 4.08 -19.96
CA THR A 514 -3.57 4.25 -20.92
C THR A 514 -4.80 4.88 -20.26
N HIS A 515 -5.70 5.43 -21.08
CA HIS A 515 -7.00 5.91 -20.59
C HIS A 515 -7.82 4.78 -19.94
N PHE A 516 -7.74 3.55 -20.48
CA PHE A 516 -8.40 2.39 -19.91
C PHE A 516 -7.89 2.07 -18.49
N ASP A 517 -6.57 2.13 -18.27
CA ASP A 517 -5.97 1.94 -16.95
C ASP A 517 -6.47 2.99 -15.95
N ARG A 518 -6.50 4.26 -16.36
CA ARG A 518 -7.03 5.36 -15.54
C ARG A 518 -8.51 5.19 -15.24
N MET A 519 -9.29 4.69 -16.20
CA MET A 519 -10.72 4.41 -16.00
C MET A 519 -10.96 3.30 -14.99
N MET A 520 -10.14 2.24 -14.97
CA MET A 520 -10.22 1.22 -13.91
C MET A 520 -9.88 1.84 -12.55
N GLY A 521 -8.82 2.65 -12.46
CA GLY A 521 -8.48 3.42 -11.26
C GLY A 521 -9.62 4.29 -10.75
N ARG A 522 -10.23 5.09 -11.63
CA ARG A 522 -11.36 5.98 -11.32
C ARG A 522 -12.63 5.21 -10.91
N SER A 523 -12.88 4.05 -11.52
CA SER A 523 -13.99 3.17 -11.16
C SER A 523 -13.86 2.69 -9.71
N MET A 524 -12.68 2.16 -9.34
CA MET A 524 -12.39 1.76 -7.96
C MET A 524 -12.47 2.93 -6.99
N LEU A 525 -11.85 4.06 -7.35
CA LEU A 525 -11.83 5.24 -6.49
C LEU A 525 -13.25 5.77 -6.22
N ALA A 526 -14.13 5.77 -7.22
CA ALA A 526 -15.53 6.15 -7.03
C ALA A 526 -16.25 5.24 -6.03
N LYS A 527 -16.01 3.92 -6.07
CA LYS A 527 -16.56 2.98 -5.10
C LYS A 527 -16.02 3.25 -3.69
N SER A 528 -14.71 3.44 -3.55
CA SER A 528 -14.08 3.70 -2.25
C SER A 528 -14.51 5.03 -1.64
N MET A 529 -14.61 6.10 -2.44
CA MET A 529 -15.12 7.39 -1.96
C MET A 529 -16.58 7.29 -1.53
N GLU A 530 -17.39 6.48 -2.22
CA GLU A 530 -18.74 6.25 -1.75
C GLU A 530 -18.80 5.46 -0.43
N GLU A 531 -17.95 4.45 -0.23
CA GLU A 531 -17.86 3.78 1.08
C GLU A 531 -17.50 4.77 2.20
N LEU A 532 -16.47 5.59 1.97
CA LEU A 532 -16.00 6.58 2.94
C LEU A 532 -17.09 7.59 3.28
N THR A 533 -17.69 8.20 2.27
CA THR A 533 -18.73 9.22 2.48
C THR A 533 -19.98 8.62 3.11
N THR A 534 -20.30 7.36 2.85
CA THR A 534 -21.42 6.66 3.49
C THR A 534 -21.19 6.39 4.97
N ALA A 535 -19.97 5.99 5.36
CA ALA A 535 -19.63 5.69 6.75
C ALA A 535 -19.31 6.94 7.58
N TYR A 536 -18.96 8.06 6.95
CA TYR A 536 -18.58 9.30 7.63
C TYR A 536 -19.78 10.08 8.16
N HIS A 537 -19.77 10.47 9.43
CA HIS A 537 -20.79 11.32 10.03
C HIS A 537 -20.28 12.77 10.19
N PRO A 538 -20.88 13.78 9.53
CA PRO A 538 -20.37 15.16 9.55
C PRO A 538 -20.37 15.79 10.95
N GLY A 539 -21.44 15.59 11.73
CA GLY A 539 -21.52 16.09 13.11
C GLY A 539 -20.56 15.42 14.11
N LEU A 540 -20.16 14.17 13.89
CA LEU A 540 -19.24 13.44 14.78
C LEU A 540 -17.79 13.56 14.31
N ARG A 541 -17.55 13.93 13.05
CA ARG A 541 -16.26 13.86 12.36
C ARG A 541 -15.58 12.49 12.53
N ARG A 542 -16.37 11.41 12.41
CA ARG A 542 -15.94 10.02 12.59
C ARG A 542 -16.54 9.10 11.53
N PHE A 543 -15.85 7.99 11.28
CA PHE A 543 -16.36 6.89 10.47
C PHE A 543 -17.08 5.85 11.34
N LEU A 544 -18.23 5.35 10.88
CA LEU A 544 -19.06 4.36 11.55
C LEU A 544 -19.09 3.07 10.73
N SER A 545 -18.13 2.19 10.96
CA SER A 545 -18.04 0.88 10.30
C SER A 545 -17.10 -0.05 11.06
N THR A 546 -17.43 -1.33 11.09
CA THR A 546 -16.53 -2.36 11.62
C THR A 546 -15.22 -2.40 10.84
N SER A 547 -14.09 -2.65 11.53
CA SER A 547 -12.76 -2.77 10.93
C SER A 547 -12.06 -4.03 11.43
N SER A 548 -11.27 -4.67 10.56
CA SER A 548 -10.65 -5.97 10.83
C SER A 548 -9.20 -5.93 11.25
N ARG A 549 -8.43 -4.87 10.94
CA ARG A 549 -6.98 -4.83 11.17
C ARG A 549 -6.48 -3.45 11.61
N THR A 550 -7.35 -2.65 12.24
CA THR A 550 -7.00 -1.32 12.75
C THR A 550 -6.66 -1.36 14.24
N THR A 551 -5.73 -0.52 14.67
CA THR A 551 -5.50 -0.28 16.10
C THR A 551 -6.54 0.68 16.65
N LEU A 552 -6.89 0.56 17.93
CA LEU A 552 -7.96 1.38 18.50
C LEU A 552 -7.59 2.87 18.63
N GLY A 553 -6.31 3.22 18.53
CA GLY A 553 -5.87 4.61 18.41
C GLY A 553 -6.47 5.30 17.18
N HIS A 554 -6.47 4.61 16.04
CA HIS A 554 -7.08 5.08 14.79
C HIS A 554 -8.60 5.17 14.85
N VAL A 555 -9.22 4.29 15.63
CA VAL A 555 -10.66 4.28 15.85
C VAL A 555 -11.04 5.53 16.64
N PHE A 556 -10.35 5.82 17.75
CA PHE A 556 -10.71 6.92 18.65
C PHE A 556 -10.24 8.30 18.18
N LEU A 557 -8.96 8.43 17.81
CA LEU A 557 -8.29 9.72 17.58
C LEU A 557 -7.51 9.78 16.27
N THR A 558 -6.59 8.85 16.01
CA THR A 558 -5.53 9.02 15.01
C THR A 558 -6.14 9.19 13.61
N GLN A 559 -5.89 10.37 13.04
CA GLN A 559 -6.37 10.79 11.73
C GLN A 559 -5.34 10.34 10.69
N GLU A 560 -5.61 9.21 10.04
CA GLU A 560 -4.80 8.66 8.95
C GLU A 560 -5.40 9.09 7.59
N GLY A 561 -4.78 8.67 6.48
CA GLY A 561 -5.14 9.08 5.11
C GLY A 561 -6.64 9.12 4.77
N LEU A 562 -7.49 8.25 5.33
CA LEU A 562 -8.93 8.32 5.10
C LEU A 562 -9.56 9.65 5.58
N GLN A 563 -9.17 10.13 6.76
CA GLN A 563 -9.65 11.39 7.31
C GLN A 563 -9.09 12.58 6.51
N HIS A 564 -7.82 12.49 6.09
CA HIS A 564 -7.21 13.51 5.22
C HIS A 564 -7.95 13.61 3.88
N VAL A 565 -8.28 12.48 3.25
CA VAL A 565 -9.07 12.46 2.00
C VAL A 565 -10.45 13.07 2.24
N MET A 566 -11.15 12.65 3.31
CA MET A 566 -12.46 13.20 3.66
C MET A 566 -12.41 14.71 3.90
N HIS A 567 -11.33 15.22 4.50
CA HIS A 567 -11.12 16.65 4.70
C HIS A 567 -11.07 17.42 3.37
N THR A 568 -10.49 16.85 2.31
CA THR A 568 -10.51 17.45 0.96
C THR A 568 -11.85 17.34 0.24
N LEU A 569 -12.78 16.52 0.74
CA LEU A 569 -14.13 16.37 0.19
C LEU A 569 -15.19 17.19 0.95
N SER A 570 -14.84 17.78 2.09
CA SER A 570 -15.72 18.56 2.95
C SER A 570 -15.40 20.06 2.87
N ARG A 571 -16.42 20.88 2.57
CA ARG A 571 -16.35 22.35 2.66
C ARG A 571 -16.15 22.81 4.10
N GLN A 572 -16.63 22.04 5.08
CA GLN A 572 -16.48 22.34 6.51
C GLN A 572 -15.17 21.79 7.09
N GLY A 573 -14.53 20.85 6.39
CA GLY A 573 -13.35 20.12 6.86
C GLY A 573 -13.72 18.96 7.79
N ALA A 574 -12.91 17.90 7.73
CA ALA A 574 -13.12 16.69 8.54
C ALA A 574 -12.16 16.56 9.73
N LEU A 575 -11.11 17.39 9.83
CA LEU A 575 -10.10 17.22 10.87
C LEU A 575 -10.58 17.75 12.23
N HIS A 576 -10.02 17.22 13.31
CA HIS A 576 -10.25 17.64 14.70
C HIS A 576 -8.94 17.56 15.48
N ASP A 577 -8.87 18.17 16.67
CA ASP A 577 -7.67 18.18 17.53
C ASP A 577 -6.38 18.66 16.81
N THR A 578 -6.48 19.47 15.75
CA THR A 578 -5.36 19.79 14.84
C THR A 578 -4.27 20.67 15.46
N THR A 579 -4.52 21.29 16.62
CA THR A 579 -3.53 22.10 17.34
C THR A 579 -2.55 21.26 18.15
N GLU A 580 -2.89 19.99 18.40
CA GLU A 580 -2.12 19.08 19.23
C GLU A 580 -1.35 18.07 18.37
N ARG A 581 -0.17 17.65 18.83
CA ARG A 581 0.55 16.52 18.22
C ARG A 581 0.02 15.19 18.74
N GLU A 582 -0.37 15.16 20.01
CA GLU A 582 -0.79 13.99 20.74
C GLU A 582 -1.92 14.36 21.70
N VAL A 583 -2.90 13.48 21.85
CA VAL A 583 -4.01 13.63 22.81
C VAL A 583 -4.20 12.30 23.54
N HIS A 584 -4.15 12.33 24.88
CA HIS A 584 -4.26 11.13 25.73
C HIS A 584 -3.27 10.01 25.37
N GLY A 585 -2.00 10.32 25.04
CA GLY A 585 -1.03 9.29 24.67
C GLY A 585 -1.11 8.85 23.20
N MET A 586 -2.09 9.33 22.42
CA MET A 586 -2.31 8.90 21.04
C MET A 586 -1.90 10.01 20.06
N GLU A 587 -1.17 9.65 19.00
CA GLU A 587 -0.81 10.59 17.95
C GLU A 587 -2.06 11.07 17.18
N VAL A 588 -2.14 12.38 16.92
CA VAL A 588 -3.28 13.00 16.23
C VAL A 588 -3.28 12.67 14.74
N PHE A 589 -2.11 12.58 14.11
CA PHE A 589 -1.95 12.27 12.69
C PHE A 589 -1.22 10.95 12.48
N GLY A 590 -1.75 10.11 11.60
CA GLY A 590 -1.11 8.85 11.20
C GLY A 590 0.13 9.07 10.32
N HIS A 591 0.99 8.06 10.26
CA HIS A 591 2.28 8.13 9.56
C HIS A 591 2.30 7.46 8.19
N ASN A 592 1.32 6.61 7.85
CA ASN A 592 1.42 5.76 6.67
C ASN A 592 0.88 6.42 5.41
N VAL A 593 -0.15 7.26 5.52
CA VAL A 593 -0.67 8.11 4.44
C VAL A 593 -0.81 9.53 5.00
N PRO A 594 0.33 10.20 5.23
CA PRO A 594 0.37 11.45 5.98
C PRO A 594 -0.39 12.59 5.26
N PRO A 595 -0.74 13.67 5.97
CA PRO A 595 -1.47 14.82 5.39
C PRO A 595 -0.86 15.33 4.08
N ALA A 596 0.48 15.41 4.06
CA ALA A 596 1.27 15.86 2.91
C ALA A 596 1.04 15.00 1.65
N ARG A 597 0.97 13.67 1.79
CA ARG A 597 0.74 12.75 0.66
C ARG A 597 -0.64 12.97 0.06
N VAL A 598 -1.68 13.09 0.89
CA VAL A 598 -3.05 13.34 0.41
C VAL A 598 -3.16 14.71 -0.24
N ALA A 599 -2.56 15.74 0.35
CA ALA A 599 -2.49 17.05 -0.25
C ALA A 599 -1.81 17.00 -1.63
N GLN A 600 -0.71 16.25 -1.77
CA GLN A 600 -0.01 16.04 -3.04
C GLN A 600 -0.88 15.35 -4.09
N GLN A 601 -1.50 14.23 -3.73
CA GLN A 601 -2.39 13.49 -4.63
C GLN A 601 -3.66 14.28 -4.97
N THR A 602 -4.07 15.22 -4.14
CA THR A 602 -5.21 16.11 -4.46
C THR A 602 -4.85 17.11 -5.55
N MET A 603 -3.56 17.40 -5.79
CA MET A 603 -3.14 18.35 -6.83
C MET A 603 -3.26 17.81 -8.26
N THR A 604 -3.18 16.48 -8.42
CA THR A 604 -3.14 15.80 -9.72
C THR A 604 -4.53 15.60 -10.32
N GLY A 605 -5.55 15.62 -9.48
CA GLY A 605 -6.96 15.56 -9.88
C GLY A 605 -7.88 15.36 -8.67
N PRO A 606 -9.20 15.46 -8.83
CA PRO A 606 -10.13 15.26 -7.73
C PRO A 606 -10.15 13.79 -7.25
N TRP A 607 -10.37 13.58 -5.95
CA TRP A 607 -10.70 12.27 -5.36
C TRP A 607 -12.11 11.82 -5.75
N ALA A 608 -13.04 12.78 -5.79
CA ALA A 608 -14.41 12.59 -6.23
C ALA A 608 -14.93 13.89 -6.89
N PRO A 609 -15.98 13.82 -7.73
CA PRO A 609 -16.60 15.02 -8.28
C PRO A 609 -17.06 16.01 -7.20
N GLU A 610 -17.06 17.32 -7.50
CA GLU A 610 -17.34 18.38 -6.50
C GLU A 610 -18.68 18.18 -5.76
N TRP A 611 -19.72 17.67 -6.43
CA TRP A 611 -21.03 17.45 -5.83
C TRP A 611 -21.02 16.42 -4.69
N VAL A 612 -19.97 15.61 -4.56
CA VAL A 612 -19.80 14.71 -3.41
C VAL A 612 -19.66 15.49 -2.10
N SER A 613 -19.24 16.76 -2.13
CA SER A 613 -19.25 17.62 -0.94
C SER A 613 -20.64 17.76 -0.31
N HIS A 614 -21.71 17.75 -1.12
CA HIS A 614 -23.09 17.75 -0.62
C HIS A 614 -23.48 16.43 0.05
N ILE A 615 -22.90 15.31 -0.37
CA ILE A 615 -23.11 14.02 0.29
C ILE A 615 -22.42 13.98 1.65
N VAL A 616 -21.32 14.72 1.80
CA VAL A 616 -20.53 14.78 3.04
C VAL A 616 -21.15 15.77 4.02
N ASP A 617 -21.28 17.03 3.63
CA ASP A 617 -21.64 18.14 4.54
C ASP A 617 -23.14 18.30 4.70
N ASP A 618 -23.91 18.17 3.60
CA ASP A 618 -25.36 18.30 3.56
C ASP A 618 -26.07 16.93 3.69
N LYS A 619 -25.38 15.95 4.27
CA LYS A 619 -25.85 14.56 4.35
C LYS A 619 -27.26 14.50 4.95
N PRO A 620 -28.21 13.80 4.29
CA PRO A 620 -29.55 13.64 4.85
C PRO A 620 -29.48 12.66 6.03
N LEU A 621 -29.43 13.20 7.25
CA LEU A 621 -29.53 12.43 8.48
C LEU A 621 -31.01 12.30 8.89
N PRO A 622 -31.49 11.10 9.28
CA PRO A 622 -30.71 9.88 9.43
C PRO A 622 -30.31 9.23 8.10
N PHE A 623 -29.12 8.65 8.08
CA PHE A 623 -28.53 7.96 6.91
C PHE A 623 -28.25 6.50 7.24
N GLN A 624 -28.48 5.59 6.29
CA GLN A 624 -28.19 4.18 6.49
C GLN A 624 -27.55 3.51 5.27
N MET A 625 -26.85 2.42 5.53
CA MET A 625 -26.30 1.54 4.51
C MET A 625 -26.36 0.09 4.96
N THR A 626 -26.67 -0.79 4.01
CA THR A 626 -26.53 -2.24 4.15
C THR A 626 -25.68 -2.76 2.98
N ALA A 627 -24.69 -3.59 3.28
CA ALA A 627 -23.81 -4.18 2.28
C ALA A 627 -23.59 -5.67 2.54
N ALA A 628 -23.61 -6.44 1.46
CA ALA A 628 -23.16 -7.83 1.45
C ALA A 628 -21.63 -7.87 1.55
N TYR A 629 -21.14 -8.73 2.43
CA TYR A 629 -19.72 -9.01 2.64
C TYR A 629 -19.49 -10.52 2.45
N LYS A 630 -18.95 -10.92 1.29
CA LYS A 630 -18.82 -12.34 0.91
C LYS A 630 -17.45 -12.90 1.22
N GLN A 631 -16.53 -12.08 1.74
CA GLN A 631 -15.17 -12.45 2.14
C GLN A 631 -14.49 -13.32 1.07
N TRP A 632 -14.33 -12.74 -0.12
CA TRP A 632 -13.49 -13.30 -1.19
C TRP A 632 -14.05 -14.64 -1.71
N GLY A 633 -15.37 -14.78 -1.62
CA GLY A 633 -16.13 -15.94 -2.07
C GLY A 633 -16.45 -16.96 -0.99
N HIS A 634 -15.84 -16.88 0.20
CA HIS A 634 -16.13 -17.83 1.30
C HIS A 634 -17.62 -17.82 1.70
N TYR A 635 -18.23 -16.63 1.67
CA TYR A 635 -19.65 -16.40 1.95
C TYR A 635 -20.44 -16.04 0.69
N ALA A 636 -20.05 -16.54 -0.49
CA ALA A 636 -20.72 -16.20 -1.75
C ALA A 636 -22.21 -16.58 -1.78
N LYS A 637 -22.56 -17.75 -1.22
CA LYS A 637 -23.95 -18.25 -1.16
C LYS A 637 -24.77 -17.62 -0.04
N ASN A 638 -24.13 -17.36 1.09
CA ASN A 638 -24.76 -16.81 2.30
C ASN A 638 -23.92 -15.63 2.80
N PRO A 639 -24.07 -14.43 2.20
CA PRO A 639 -23.25 -13.27 2.57
C PRO A 639 -23.41 -12.90 4.04
N LEU A 640 -22.33 -12.40 4.62
CA LEU A 640 -22.39 -11.61 5.85
C LEU A 640 -22.92 -10.22 5.52
N TRP A 641 -23.43 -9.52 6.51
CA TRP A 641 -24.09 -8.22 6.35
C TRP A 641 -23.44 -7.17 7.22
N LYS A 642 -22.90 -6.13 6.57
CA LYS A 642 -22.45 -4.91 7.23
C LYS A 642 -23.56 -3.87 7.20
N ARG A 643 -23.75 -3.18 8.33
CA ARG A 643 -24.71 -2.09 8.44
C ARG A 643 -24.11 -0.89 9.14
N THR A 644 -24.43 0.28 8.61
CA THR A 644 -24.15 1.58 9.23
C THR A 644 -25.46 2.34 9.35
N PHE A 645 -25.68 2.97 10.51
CA PHE A 645 -26.75 3.92 10.73
C PHE A 645 -26.19 5.18 11.38
N LEU A 646 -26.47 6.34 10.78
CA LEU A 646 -26.07 7.65 11.25
C LEU A 646 -27.34 8.40 11.65
N GLY A 647 -27.52 8.61 12.96
CA GLY A 647 -28.53 9.50 13.50
C GLY A 647 -28.12 10.96 13.37
N ARG A 648 -28.76 11.89 14.09
CA ARG A 648 -28.35 13.31 14.06
C ARG A 648 -27.16 13.57 15.00
N HIS A 649 -27.12 12.91 16.14
CA HIS A 649 -26.08 13.09 17.17
C HIS A 649 -25.32 11.82 17.53
N TYR A 650 -25.58 10.73 16.83
CA TYR A 650 -24.98 9.42 17.09
C TYR A 650 -24.84 8.63 15.82
N GLY A 651 -24.05 7.56 15.86
CA GLY A 651 -24.01 6.57 14.79
C GLY A 651 -23.54 5.22 15.30
N ILE A 652 -23.90 4.17 14.56
CA ILE A 652 -23.58 2.78 14.89
C ILE A 652 -23.20 2.00 13.63
N GLY A 653 -22.15 1.20 13.75
CA GLY A 653 -21.66 0.28 12.73
C GLY A 653 -21.58 -1.15 13.28
N THR A 654 -22.09 -2.12 12.51
CA THR A 654 -22.08 -3.54 12.89
C THR A 654 -21.77 -4.44 11.70
N GLN A 655 -21.27 -5.63 11.98
CA GLN A 655 -21.22 -6.76 11.06
C GLN A 655 -21.95 -7.94 11.71
N ASP A 656 -22.89 -8.54 10.97
CA ASP A 656 -23.81 -9.54 11.50
C ASP A 656 -23.14 -10.76 12.15
N ILE A 657 -22.04 -11.28 11.61
CA ILE A 657 -21.19 -12.28 12.27
C ILE A 657 -19.75 -11.77 12.19
N CYS A 658 -19.11 -11.54 13.34
CA CYS A 658 -17.84 -10.84 13.38
C CYS A 658 -16.88 -11.39 14.43
N GLY A 659 -15.63 -11.62 14.03
CA GLY A 659 -14.49 -11.88 14.91
C GLY A 659 -13.41 -10.78 14.80
N SER A 660 -13.79 -9.59 14.34
CA SER A 660 -12.86 -8.48 14.11
C SER A 660 -12.58 -7.68 15.38
N PRO A 661 -11.52 -6.84 15.40
CA PRO A 661 -11.21 -5.98 16.54
C PRO A 661 -12.32 -4.99 16.92
N THR A 662 -13.09 -4.49 15.95
CA THR A 662 -14.22 -3.57 16.17
C THR A 662 -15.52 -4.15 15.60
N PRO A 663 -16.11 -5.16 16.26
CA PRO A 663 -17.23 -5.91 15.69
C PRO A 663 -18.57 -5.18 15.82
N VAL A 664 -18.71 -4.36 16.87
CA VAL A 664 -19.80 -3.39 17.09
C VAL A 664 -19.17 -2.12 17.59
N MET A 665 -19.46 -1.01 16.93
CA MET A 665 -18.98 0.29 17.36
C MET A 665 -20.06 1.36 17.24
N ALA A 666 -20.04 2.31 18.18
CA ALA A 666 -20.89 3.48 18.12
C ALA A 666 -20.17 4.73 18.62
N TYR A 667 -20.63 5.88 18.15
CA TYR A 667 -20.20 7.20 18.61
C TYR A 667 -21.41 8.07 18.90
N TRP A 668 -21.29 8.99 19.84
CA TRP A 668 -22.24 10.09 20.00
C TRP A 668 -21.55 11.36 20.53
N ARG A 669 -22.15 12.51 20.21
CA ARG A 669 -21.67 13.83 20.65
C ARG A 669 -22.54 14.37 21.78
N ARG A 670 -21.93 15.16 22.66
CA ARG A 670 -22.62 15.74 23.83
C ARG A 670 -23.38 17.03 23.51
N GLU A 671 -22.98 17.75 22.47
CA GLU A 671 -23.55 19.05 22.10
C GLU A 671 -24.17 19.02 20.70
N ASP A 672 -25.14 19.89 20.42
CA ASP A 672 -25.66 20.10 19.05
C ASP A 672 -24.73 20.98 18.21
N LYS A 673 -23.47 20.55 18.10
CA LYS A 673 -22.47 21.16 17.22
C LYS A 673 -21.51 20.08 16.71
N PRO A 674 -20.86 20.27 15.56
CA PRO A 674 -19.83 19.34 15.11
C PRO A 674 -18.72 19.17 16.15
N VAL A 675 -18.21 17.96 16.31
CA VAL A 675 -17.08 17.65 17.20
C VAL A 675 -15.80 18.30 16.67
N GLU A 676 -15.09 19.02 17.53
CA GLU A 676 -13.77 19.61 17.22
C GLU A 676 -12.65 19.01 18.07
N ARG A 677 -12.98 18.34 19.18
CA ARG A 677 -12.03 17.69 20.08
C ARG A 677 -12.50 16.31 20.53
N LEU A 678 -11.56 15.39 20.76
CA LEU A 678 -11.85 14.02 21.19
C LEU A 678 -12.78 13.96 22.42
N VAL A 679 -12.59 14.87 23.38
CA VAL A 679 -13.36 14.94 24.64
C VAL A 679 -14.85 15.27 24.45
N GLU A 680 -15.28 15.67 23.25
CA GLU A 680 -16.65 16.06 22.92
C GLU A 680 -17.48 14.88 22.39
N CYS A 681 -16.82 13.78 22.07
CA CYS A 681 -17.41 12.50 21.65
C CYS A 681 -17.25 11.41 22.72
N VAL A 682 -18.05 10.36 22.64
CA VAL A 682 -17.88 9.09 23.37
C VAL A 682 -17.89 7.95 22.36
N SER A 683 -17.09 6.92 22.63
CA SER A 683 -17.04 5.70 21.82
C SER A 683 -17.57 4.50 22.60
N LEU A 684 -18.25 3.59 21.92
CA LEU A 684 -18.69 2.30 22.48
C LEU A 684 -18.13 1.16 21.64
N LEU A 685 -17.61 0.14 22.30
CA LEU A 685 -17.25 -1.15 21.73
C LEU A 685 -17.97 -2.27 22.48
N ALA A 686 -18.31 -3.36 21.79
CA ALA A 686 -18.97 -4.51 22.40
C ALA A 686 -18.35 -5.84 21.94
N ARG A 687 -18.11 -6.78 22.85
CA ARG A 687 -17.63 -8.13 22.51
C ARG A 687 -17.87 -9.17 23.62
N PRO A 688 -17.85 -10.47 23.30
CA PRO A 688 -17.72 -11.51 24.32
C PRO A 688 -16.33 -11.48 24.97
N GLY A 689 -16.26 -11.89 26.23
CA GLY A 689 -15.03 -11.95 27.01
C GLY A 689 -14.96 -13.17 27.93
N ILE A 690 -13.72 -13.59 28.19
CA ILE A 690 -13.37 -14.67 29.13
C ILE A 690 -12.39 -14.07 30.13
N ASN A 691 -12.66 -14.21 31.43
CA ASN A 691 -11.90 -13.54 32.49
C ASN A 691 -11.89 -12.02 32.28
N THR A 692 -10.81 -11.50 31.69
CA THR A 692 -10.72 -10.10 31.28
C THR A 692 -11.09 -9.96 29.81
N THR A 693 -12.11 -9.15 29.53
CA THR A 693 -12.49 -8.85 28.14
C THR A 693 -11.46 -7.93 27.50
N ASN A 694 -10.77 -8.39 26.45
CA ASN A 694 -9.80 -7.54 25.76
C ASN A 694 -10.50 -6.52 24.83
N LEU A 695 -10.70 -5.31 25.35
CA LEU A 695 -11.32 -4.19 24.62
C LEU A 695 -10.30 -3.20 24.03
N ILE A 696 -9.00 -3.35 24.31
CA ILE A 696 -8.00 -2.31 24.05
C ILE A 696 -6.77 -2.85 23.30
N THR A 697 -6.12 -3.89 23.81
CA THR A 697 -4.76 -4.24 23.37
C THR A 697 -4.76 -4.95 22.03
N THR A 698 -4.36 -4.24 20.98
CA THR A 698 -4.23 -4.80 19.64
C THR A 698 -2.76 -5.05 19.30
N ASP A 699 -2.28 -6.30 19.36
CA ASP A 699 -0.96 -6.62 18.78
C ASP A 699 -1.09 -6.78 17.26
N GLY A 700 -0.34 -5.99 16.50
CA GLY A 700 -0.36 -6.03 15.03
C GLY A 700 -1.73 -5.75 14.40
N GLY A 701 -2.63 -5.05 15.10
CA GLY A 701 -4.00 -4.78 14.66
C GLY A 701 -4.99 -5.93 14.85
N GLY A 702 -4.60 -7.02 15.53
CA GLY A 702 -5.49 -8.14 15.87
C GLY A 702 -6.00 -8.07 17.31
N LEU A 703 -7.21 -8.58 17.55
CA LEU A 703 -7.73 -8.89 18.88
C LEU A 703 -8.20 -10.34 18.89
N ASP A 704 -7.65 -11.17 19.78
CA ASP A 704 -8.06 -12.57 19.87
C ASP A 704 -9.56 -12.68 20.17
N PRO A 705 -10.32 -13.42 19.36
CA PRO A 705 -11.73 -13.58 19.60
C PRO A 705 -11.94 -14.52 20.78
N GLN A 706 -12.70 -14.05 21.78
CA GLN A 706 -13.02 -14.79 23.00
C GLN A 706 -14.39 -15.49 22.91
N GLY A 707 -15.13 -15.29 21.81
CA GLY A 707 -16.44 -15.89 21.54
C GLY A 707 -17.01 -15.50 20.19
N GLY A 708 -18.11 -16.17 19.82
CA GLY A 708 -18.94 -15.84 18.68
C GLY A 708 -19.89 -14.68 19.00
N LEU A 709 -20.16 -13.87 17.99
CA LEU A 709 -20.98 -12.67 18.07
C LEU A 709 -21.88 -12.58 16.84
N GLY A 710 -23.20 -12.55 17.09
CA GLY A 710 -24.24 -12.28 16.12
C GLY A 710 -24.90 -10.92 16.35
N THR A 711 -25.06 -10.09 15.31
CA THR A 711 -25.83 -8.85 15.40
C THR A 711 -26.94 -8.75 14.35
N LEU A 712 -28.17 -8.52 14.81
CA LEU A 712 -29.28 -8.04 13.98
C LEU A 712 -29.42 -6.53 14.21
N HIS A 713 -28.95 -5.75 13.26
CA HIS A 713 -29.01 -4.29 13.28
C HIS A 713 -30.16 -3.83 12.39
N HIS A 714 -31.02 -2.94 12.91
CA HIS A 714 -32.05 -2.23 12.16
C HIS A 714 -32.16 -0.79 12.66
N ARG A 715 -31.83 0.18 11.81
CA ARG A 715 -31.84 1.62 12.14
C ARG A 715 -31.04 1.91 13.42
N ASN A 716 -31.65 2.56 14.40
CA ASN A 716 -31.04 2.92 15.67
C ASN A 716 -30.99 1.76 16.69
N LYS A 717 -31.39 0.54 16.30
CA LYS A 717 -31.51 -0.64 17.18
C LYS A 717 -30.53 -1.73 16.76
N VAL A 718 -29.86 -2.34 17.73
CA VAL A 718 -29.01 -3.52 17.54
C VAL A 718 -29.37 -4.58 18.56
N LEU A 719 -29.77 -5.74 18.09
CA LEU A 719 -29.85 -6.96 18.88
C LEU A 719 -28.54 -7.73 18.73
N MET A 720 -27.80 -7.85 19.83
CA MET A 720 -26.50 -8.51 19.93
C MET A 720 -26.66 -9.80 20.73
N ILE A 721 -26.19 -10.92 20.18
CA ILE A 721 -26.17 -12.24 20.80
C ILE A 721 -24.73 -12.74 20.79
N THR A 722 -24.23 -13.25 21.91
CA THR A 722 -22.89 -13.81 22.02
C THR A 722 -22.90 -15.20 22.62
N SER A 723 -21.89 -15.99 22.28
CA SER A 723 -21.57 -17.28 22.90
C SER A 723 -20.05 -17.42 23.05
N PRO A 724 -19.52 -17.98 24.14
CA PRO A 724 -18.08 -18.12 24.35
C PRO A 724 -17.44 -19.13 23.39
N PHE A 725 -16.16 -18.93 23.05
CA PHE A 725 -15.39 -19.93 22.32
C PHE A 725 -14.74 -20.90 23.29
N LYS A 726 -14.74 -22.18 22.90
CA LYS A 726 -13.96 -23.20 23.60
C LYS A 726 -12.46 -22.84 23.53
N GLN A 727 -11.89 -22.44 24.66
CA GLN A 727 -10.47 -22.16 24.79
C GLN A 727 -9.71 -23.42 25.23
N ASN A 728 -8.51 -23.59 24.68
CA ASN A 728 -7.57 -24.65 25.07
C ASN A 728 -6.57 -24.18 26.15
N SER A 729 -6.80 -23.02 26.79
CA SER A 729 -5.83 -22.42 27.71
C SER A 729 -5.73 -23.18 29.04
N HIS A 730 -4.52 -23.14 29.61
CA HIS A 730 -4.25 -23.65 30.97
C HIS A 730 -4.73 -22.67 32.06
N GLU A 731 -5.24 -21.50 31.69
CA GLU A 731 -5.68 -20.46 32.62
C GLU A 731 -7.05 -20.79 33.23
N LYS A 732 -7.19 -20.53 34.53
CA LYS A 732 -8.45 -20.72 35.25
C LYS A 732 -9.53 -19.78 34.71
N ILE A 733 -10.63 -20.32 34.21
CA ILE A 733 -11.80 -19.55 33.77
C ILE A 733 -12.67 -19.20 34.99
N ASN A 734 -12.63 -17.93 35.39
CA ASN A 734 -13.39 -17.37 36.51
C ASN A 734 -14.60 -16.54 36.06
N SER A 735 -14.63 -16.11 34.80
CA SER A 735 -15.81 -15.45 34.23
C SER A 735 -15.98 -15.69 32.73
N LEU A 736 -17.25 -15.68 32.30
CA LEU A 736 -17.70 -15.67 30.91
C LEU A 736 -18.75 -14.56 30.81
N GLN A 737 -18.59 -13.63 29.86
CA GLN A 737 -19.46 -12.46 29.79
C GLN A 737 -19.62 -11.90 28.38
N THR A 738 -20.67 -11.09 28.20
CA THR A 738 -20.73 -10.07 27.16
C THR A 738 -20.39 -8.72 27.79
N THR A 739 -19.49 -7.96 27.17
CA THR A 739 -19.04 -6.67 27.71
C THR A 739 -19.29 -5.54 26.72
N LEU A 740 -19.82 -4.42 27.22
CA LEU A 740 -19.76 -3.12 26.57
C LEU A 740 -18.68 -2.28 27.25
N GLY A 741 -17.76 -1.73 26.45
CA GLY A 741 -16.78 -0.74 26.89
C GLY A 741 -17.11 0.62 26.33
N LEU A 742 -17.34 1.60 27.20
CA LEU A 742 -17.57 2.99 26.82
C LEU A 742 -16.32 3.81 27.14
N PHE A 743 -15.80 4.52 26.14
CA PHE A 743 -14.60 5.33 26.24
C PHE A 743 -14.98 6.81 26.27
N ASN A 744 -14.75 7.44 27.43
CA ASN A 744 -14.99 8.86 27.66
C ASN A 744 -13.67 9.51 28.05
N PHE A 745 -13.27 10.53 27.29
CA PHE A 745 -11.99 11.22 27.44
C PHE A 745 -12.09 12.51 28.25
N GLN A 746 -13.26 12.86 28.78
CA GLN A 746 -13.37 13.95 29.74
C GLN A 746 -12.60 13.60 31.02
N PRO A 747 -11.92 14.55 31.68
CA PRO A 747 -11.30 14.32 32.99
C PRO A 747 -12.29 13.79 34.03
N LYS A 748 -13.57 14.19 33.90
CA LYS A 748 -14.70 13.64 34.65
C LYS A 748 -15.89 13.47 33.71
N PRO A 749 -16.37 12.23 33.47
CA PRO A 749 -17.55 11.98 32.66
C PRO A 749 -18.77 12.77 33.16
N THR A 750 -19.49 13.42 32.24
CA THR A 750 -20.70 14.21 32.53
C THR A 750 -22.01 13.42 32.36
N TRP A 751 -21.93 12.17 31.92
CA TRP A 751 -23.10 11.35 31.67
C TRP A 751 -23.91 11.07 32.95
N GLU A 752 -25.17 10.72 32.75
CA GLU A 752 -26.08 10.27 33.79
C GLU A 752 -26.56 8.86 33.46
N ILE A 753 -26.46 7.94 34.41
CA ILE A 753 -26.82 6.54 34.23
C ILE A 753 -28.04 6.23 35.09
N TYR A 754 -29.01 5.53 34.52
CA TYR A 754 -30.28 5.18 35.14
C TYR A 754 -30.54 3.68 35.01
N LEU A 755 -31.05 3.05 36.07
CA LEU A 755 -31.58 1.69 36.09
C LEU A 755 -33.09 1.75 36.32
N ASP A 756 -33.88 1.35 35.33
CA ASP A 756 -35.35 1.45 35.32
C ASP A 756 -35.88 2.83 35.75
N GLY A 757 -35.17 3.89 35.34
CA GLY A 757 -35.51 5.28 35.67
C GLY A 757 -34.92 5.80 36.98
N ALA A 758 -34.34 4.96 37.84
CA ALA A 758 -33.63 5.38 39.04
C ALA A 758 -32.18 5.74 38.73
N ARG A 759 -31.72 6.93 39.14
CA ARG A 759 -30.35 7.38 38.87
C ARG A 759 -29.33 6.60 39.68
N VAL A 760 -28.29 6.09 39.03
CA VAL A 760 -27.13 5.47 39.67
C VAL A 760 -26.20 6.57 40.20
N THR A 761 -25.88 6.49 41.49
CA THR A 761 -25.02 7.49 42.18
C THR A 761 -23.75 6.88 42.78
N GLN A 762 -23.63 5.54 42.79
CA GLN A 762 -22.50 4.81 43.34
C GLN A 762 -22.09 3.68 42.39
N PHE A 763 -20.79 3.41 42.32
CA PHE A 763 -20.20 2.33 41.52
C PHE A 763 -19.25 1.49 42.40
N PRO A 764 -19.06 0.19 42.11
CA PRO A 764 -19.74 -0.58 41.08
C PRO A 764 -21.25 -0.71 41.38
N ALA A 765 -22.08 -0.68 40.33
CA ALA A 765 -23.51 -0.89 40.45
C ALA A 765 -23.90 -2.26 39.88
N THR A 766 -24.87 -2.92 40.50
CA THR A 766 -25.42 -4.20 40.04
C THR A 766 -26.78 -3.99 39.38
N ALA A 767 -26.99 -4.64 38.24
CA ALA A 767 -28.26 -4.67 37.53
C ALA A 767 -28.71 -6.11 37.30
N LYS A 768 -29.98 -6.27 36.94
CA LYS A 768 -30.57 -7.55 36.54
C LYS A 768 -30.57 -7.70 35.03
N GLN A 769 -30.60 -8.94 34.55
CA GLN A 769 -30.89 -9.18 33.14
C GLN A 769 -32.30 -8.66 32.80
N SER A 770 -32.50 -8.25 31.55
CA SER A 770 -33.67 -7.51 31.07
C SER A 770 -33.88 -6.12 31.68
N GLN A 771 -33.08 -5.69 32.66
CA GLN A 771 -33.22 -4.35 33.25
C GLN A 771 -32.87 -3.26 32.23
N ARG A 772 -33.54 -2.10 32.31
CA ARG A 772 -33.31 -0.99 31.37
C ARG A 772 -32.22 -0.08 31.92
N ILE A 773 -31.04 -0.14 31.30
CA ILE A 773 -29.92 0.75 31.60
C ILE A 773 -29.97 1.91 30.61
N ILE A 774 -30.19 3.13 31.08
CA ILE A 774 -30.25 4.32 30.23
C ILE A 774 -29.09 5.24 30.55
N ILE A 775 -28.36 5.66 29.52
CA ILE A 775 -27.28 6.62 29.59
C ILE A 775 -27.74 7.89 28.87
N LYS A 776 -27.76 9.01 29.59
CA LYS A 776 -27.95 10.34 29.04
C LYS A 776 -26.60 11.05 29.03
N ASP A 777 -26.18 11.53 27.87
CA ASP A 777 -24.93 12.28 27.75
C ASP A 777 -25.15 13.48 26.83
N GLY A 778 -25.34 14.64 27.44
CA GLY A 778 -25.69 15.87 26.73
C GLY A 778 -26.97 15.71 25.90
N VAL A 779 -26.85 15.85 24.59
CA VAL A 779 -27.93 15.76 23.60
C VAL A 779 -28.28 14.33 23.15
N SER A 780 -27.54 13.32 23.61
CA SER A 780 -27.69 11.93 23.17
C SER A 780 -28.18 11.00 24.28
N TYR A 781 -28.88 9.95 23.86
CA TYR A 781 -29.38 8.89 24.72
C TYR A 781 -28.97 7.51 24.19
N LEU A 782 -28.67 6.60 25.11
CA LEU A 782 -28.44 5.19 24.83
C LEU A 782 -29.22 4.34 25.84
N ALA A 783 -30.04 3.41 25.34
CA ALA A 783 -30.59 2.33 26.13
C ALA A 783 -29.80 1.04 25.89
N VAL A 784 -29.38 0.41 26.99
CA VAL A 784 -28.77 -0.91 27.01
C VAL A 784 -29.69 -1.83 27.79
N ILE A 785 -30.07 -2.94 27.17
CA ILE A 785 -30.91 -3.97 27.78
C ILE A 785 -30.12 -5.29 27.71
N PRO A 786 -29.52 -5.75 28.81
CA PRO A 786 -28.89 -7.06 28.86
C PRO A 786 -29.95 -8.13 28.57
N ILE A 787 -29.71 -9.00 27.60
CA ILE A 787 -30.66 -10.10 27.38
C ILE A 787 -30.50 -11.14 28.50
N PRO A 788 -31.55 -11.90 28.85
CA PRO A 788 -31.40 -13.09 29.69
C PRO A 788 -30.26 -13.97 29.16
N ALA A 789 -29.28 -14.28 30.01
CA ALA A 789 -28.08 -15.05 29.67
C ALA A 789 -28.06 -16.35 30.48
N THR A 790 -27.46 -17.41 29.92
CA THR A 790 -27.28 -18.70 30.62
C THR A 790 -26.62 -18.49 31.97
N ASP A 791 -27.22 -18.97 33.06
CA ASP A 791 -26.61 -18.92 34.38
C ASP A 791 -25.75 -20.17 34.59
N LEU A 792 -24.44 -19.95 34.72
CA LEU A 792 -23.43 -21.00 34.95
C LEU A 792 -22.84 -20.89 36.36
N GLY A 793 -23.55 -20.24 37.29
CA GLY A 793 -23.08 -20.00 38.65
C GLY A 793 -22.42 -18.63 38.81
N ARG A 794 -23.06 -17.59 38.28
CA ARG A 794 -22.59 -16.19 38.42
C ARG A 794 -23.01 -15.58 39.75
N ILE A 795 -22.11 -14.83 40.39
CA ILE A 795 -22.42 -14.04 41.59
C ILE A 795 -23.11 -12.69 41.28
N ASP A 796 -22.85 -12.14 40.10
CA ASP A 796 -23.47 -10.92 39.58
C ASP A 796 -24.15 -11.26 38.25
N GLU A 797 -25.38 -10.78 38.03
CA GLU A 797 -26.02 -10.88 36.71
C GLU A 797 -25.43 -9.88 35.72
N VAL A 798 -25.51 -8.60 36.09
CA VAL A 798 -24.96 -7.49 35.30
C VAL A 798 -24.22 -6.54 36.24
N ARG A 799 -23.02 -6.10 35.88
CA ARG A 799 -22.23 -5.15 36.66
C ARG A 799 -21.81 -3.96 35.83
N LEU A 800 -21.90 -2.77 36.44
CA LEU A 800 -21.46 -1.50 35.89
C LEU A 800 -20.24 -1.02 36.70
N THR A 801 -19.09 -0.81 36.05
CA THR A 801 -17.84 -0.38 36.71
C THR A 801 -17.18 0.81 36.01
N ILE A 802 -16.63 1.74 36.80
CA ILE A 802 -15.95 2.96 36.30
C ILE A 802 -14.45 3.04 36.64
N ASP A 803 -13.99 2.31 37.67
CA ASP A 803 -12.57 2.23 38.06
C ASP A 803 -11.90 1.04 37.36
N ASN A 804 -11.82 1.11 36.04
CA ASN A 804 -11.36 -0.02 35.22
C ASN A 804 -9.83 0.00 35.08
N PRO A 805 -9.18 -1.19 35.04
CA PRO A 805 -7.75 -1.26 34.85
C PRO A 805 -7.36 -0.72 33.47
N LYS A 806 -6.21 -0.07 33.41
CA LYS A 806 -5.64 0.34 32.14
C LYS A 806 -5.02 -0.84 31.41
N ALA A 807 -5.09 -0.79 30.09
CA ALA A 807 -4.43 -1.73 29.20
C ALA A 807 -3.63 -0.95 28.15
N LYS A 808 -2.50 -1.52 27.72
CA LYS A 808 -1.70 -0.96 26.63
C LYS A 808 -2.51 -0.98 25.35
N LEU A 809 -2.50 0.13 24.62
CA LEU A 809 -3.17 0.29 23.33
C LEU A 809 -2.56 -0.63 22.26
N ASP A 810 -1.23 -0.71 22.25
CA ASP A 810 -0.42 -1.50 21.33
C ASP A 810 0.79 -2.03 22.12
N VAL A 811 1.26 -3.24 21.81
CA VAL A 811 2.48 -3.80 22.41
C VAL A 811 3.73 -2.97 22.11
N LYS A 812 3.70 -2.16 21.05
CA LYS A 812 4.83 -1.30 20.62
C LYS A 812 4.81 0.11 21.22
N HIS A 813 3.70 0.53 21.82
CA HIS A 813 3.52 1.89 22.34
C HIS A 813 3.19 1.84 23.84
N ASP A 814 3.75 2.75 24.64
CA ASP A 814 3.49 2.81 26.09
C ASP A 814 2.18 3.51 26.46
N THR A 815 1.33 3.79 25.48
CA THR A 815 0.02 4.41 25.67
C THR A 815 -0.94 3.44 26.34
N GLU A 816 -1.47 3.82 27.49
CA GLU A 816 -2.43 3.04 28.26
C GLU A 816 -3.80 3.70 28.32
N LEU A 817 -4.85 2.94 28.01
CA LEU A 817 -6.24 3.39 28.06
C LEU A 817 -7.06 2.50 28.99
N ALA A 818 -8.21 2.99 29.45
CA ALA A 818 -9.23 2.21 30.14
C ALA A 818 -10.61 2.64 29.67
N PRO A 819 -11.60 1.73 29.59
CA PRO A 819 -12.99 2.13 29.42
C PRO A 819 -13.43 2.94 30.63
N ALA A 820 -14.09 4.07 30.42
CA ALA A 820 -14.63 4.91 31.49
C ALA A 820 -15.89 4.29 32.13
N LEU A 821 -16.57 3.40 31.41
CA LEU A 821 -17.62 2.53 31.94
C LEU A 821 -17.53 1.16 31.26
N LEU A 822 -17.55 0.10 32.06
CA LEU A 822 -17.85 -1.26 31.61
C LEU A 822 -19.26 -1.64 32.02
N ILE A 823 -19.99 -2.27 31.11
CA ILE A 823 -21.26 -2.96 31.39
C ILE A 823 -21.06 -4.41 31.03
N GLU A 824 -21.02 -5.29 32.04
CA GLU A 824 -20.72 -6.71 31.88
C GLU A 824 -21.96 -7.53 32.24
N SER A 825 -22.46 -8.32 31.28
CA SER A 825 -23.53 -9.29 31.50
C SER A 825 -22.93 -10.68 31.58
N PHE A 826 -23.02 -11.32 32.74
CA PHE A 826 -22.29 -12.56 33.02
C PHE A 826 -23.12 -13.80 32.73
N ASN A 827 -22.45 -14.78 32.13
CA ASN A 827 -22.86 -16.18 32.16
C ASN A 827 -22.29 -16.88 33.40
N LEU A 828 -21.00 -16.65 33.65
CA LEU A 828 -20.24 -17.19 34.76
C LEU A 828 -19.50 -16.04 35.43
N ARG A 829 -19.47 -16.02 36.77
CA ARG A 829 -18.58 -15.16 37.55
C ARG A 829 -18.37 -15.75 38.93
N ARG A 830 -17.13 -16.08 39.26
CA ARG A 830 -16.72 -16.59 40.57
C ARG A 830 -15.98 -15.52 41.39
N PRO A 831 -15.90 -15.64 42.72
CA PRO A 831 -15.03 -14.80 43.53
C PRO A 831 -13.57 -14.94 43.07
N PRO A 832 -12.74 -13.88 43.16
CA PRO A 832 -11.30 -14.01 42.97
C PRO A 832 -10.75 -14.99 44.00
N VAL A 833 -9.92 -15.95 43.58
CA VAL A 833 -9.20 -16.80 44.53
C VAL A 833 -8.15 -15.92 45.21
N THR A 834 -8.36 -15.60 46.49
CA THR A 834 -7.34 -14.95 47.30
C THR A 834 -6.26 -15.98 47.64
N ASN A 835 -5.19 -16.05 46.84
CA ASN A 835 -4.01 -16.84 47.20
C ASN A 835 -3.22 -16.10 48.29
N GLU A 836 -3.65 -16.20 49.55
CA GLU A 836 -2.75 -16.06 50.69
C GLU A 836 -2.02 -17.39 50.88
N LYS A 837 -0.93 -17.56 50.12
CA LYS A 837 0.35 -18.27 50.42
C LYS A 837 0.91 -18.97 49.18
N PRO A 838 2.11 -18.58 48.71
CA PRO A 838 2.87 -19.38 47.75
C PRO A 838 3.48 -20.56 48.51
N GLY A 839 2.91 -21.76 48.39
CA GLY A 839 3.44 -22.92 49.10
C GLY A 839 2.72 -24.25 48.84
N ASP A 840 1.43 -24.24 48.53
CA ASP A 840 0.67 -25.48 48.32
C ASP A 840 0.23 -25.63 46.85
N ASP A 841 0.32 -26.86 46.38
CA ASP A 841 0.34 -27.35 44.99
C ASP A 841 -0.50 -26.57 43.95
N PRO A 842 0.08 -26.14 42.80
CA PRO A 842 -0.67 -25.50 41.72
C PRO A 842 -1.84 -26.32 41.16
N GLU A 843 -1.92 -27.63 41.43
CA GLU A 843 -2.96 -28.53 40.90
C GLU A 843 -4.29 -28.52 41.66
N GLU A 844 -4.30 -28.24 42.98
CA GLU A 844 -5.54 -28.24 43.79
C GLU A 844 -6.35 -26.94 43.66
N ALA A 845 -5.70 -25.81 43.38
CA ALA A 845 -6.36 -24.50 43.32
C ALA A 845 -7.18 -24.26 42.03
N ILE A 846 -7.03 -25.10 41.00
CA ILE A 846 -7.64 -24.88 39.68
C ILE A 846 -9.09 -25.41 39.61
N PHE A 847 -9.47 -26.46 40.36
CA PHE A 847 -10.74 -27.20 40.14
C PHE A 847 -11.43 -27.78 41.41
N GLY A 848 -11.53 -27.03 42.51
CA GLY A 848 -11.97 -27.50 43.84
C GLY A 848 -13.34 -28.20 44.03
N ASP A 849 -14.11 -28.48 42.98
CA ASP A 849 -15.41 -29.19 43.07
C ASP A 849 -15.45 -30.53 42.29
N ILE A 850 -14.35 -30.98 41.68
CA ILE A 850 -14.31 -32.24 40.91
C ILE A 850 -13.43 -33.26 41.63
N ALA A 851 -14.01 -34.39 42.05
CA ALA A 851 -13.30 -35.45 42.76
C ALA A 851 -12.03 -35.92 42.00
N PRO A 852 -10.90 -36.13 42.68
CA PRO A 852 -9.67 -36.58 42.05
C PRO A 852 -9.82 -38.01 41.49
N LEU A 853 -9.31 -38.23 40.29
CA LEU A 853 -9.13 -39.55 39.68
C LEU A 853 -7.62 -39.89 39.67
N PRO A 854 -7.21 -41.17 39.56
CA PRO A 854 -5.83 -41.59 39.77
C PRO A 854 -4.88 -41.19 38.63
N GLU A 855 -3.62 -40.91 38.99
CA GLU A 855 -2.54 -40.24 38.22
C GLU A 855 -2.30 -40.67 36.76
N GLY A 856 -2.16 -39.66 35.87
CA GLY A 856 -1.51 -39.78 34.56
C GLY A 856 -1.64 -38.50 33.71
N HIS A 857 -0.58 -38.15 32.95
CA HIS A 857 -0.39 -36.90 32.16
C HIS A 857 -1.44 -36.55 31.05
N TYR A 858 -2.68 -37.05 31.14
CA TYR A 858 -3.81 -36.72 30.26
C TYR A 858 -4.87 -35.80 30.93
N GLU A 859 -4.68 -35.42 32.21
CA GLU A 859 -5.72 -34.80 33.04
C GLU A 859 -6.17 -33.39 32.63
N ILE A 860 -5.29 -32.52 32.13
CA ILE A 860 -5.66 -31.12 31.85
C ILE A 860 -6.63 -31.04 30.66
N LYS A 861 -6.37 -31.82 29.61
CA LYS A 861 -7.24 -31.80 28.42
C LYS A 861 -8.62 -32.36 28.74
N GLU A 862 -8.71 -33.44 29.51
CA GLU A 862 -9.99 -33.98 29.96
C GLU A 862 -10.74 -33.03 30.91
N ARG A 863 -10.04 -32.33 31.82
CA ARG A 863 -10.65 -31.34 32.72
C ARG A 863 -11.15 -30.10 31.96
N VAL A 864 -10.37 -29.59 31.00
CA VAL A 864 -10.80 -28.51 30.09
C VAL A 864 -12.00 -28.98 29.25
N GLU A 865 -11.97 -30.20 28.72
CA GLU A 865 -13.11 -30.77 28.01
C GLU A 865 -14.35 -30.87 28.90
N LYS A 866 -14.22 -31.36 30.13
CA LYS A 866 -15.32 -31.42 31.11
C LYS A 866 -15.88 -30.05 31.47
N PHE A 867 -15.04 -29.02 31.62
CA PHE A 867 -15.51 -27.65 31.84
C PHE A 867 -16.37 -27.18 30.67
N TRP A 868 -15.90 -27.38 29.44
CA TRP A 868 -16.60 -26.87 28.26
C TRP A 868 -17.91 -27.60 27.94
N VAL A 869 -18.10 -28.84 28.42
CA VAL A 869 -19.39 -29.54 28.30
C VAL A 869 -20.51 -28.69 28.90
N GLY A 870 -21.41 -28.20 28.04
CA GLY A 870 -22.57 -27.39 28.42
C GLY A 870 -22.28 -25.90 28.63
N HIS A 871 -21.00 -25.50 28.71
CA HIS A 871 -20.59 -24.09 28.74
C HIS A 871 -20.41 -23.51 27.33
N ASP A 872 -20.12 -24.37 26.35
CA ASP A 872 -20.07 -24.04 24.92
C ASP A 872 -21.44 -23.72 24.30
N GLN A 873 -22.53 -24.03 25.01
CA GLN A 873 -23.91 -23.68 24.68
C GLN A 873 -24.38 -22.37 25.32
N ALA A 874 -23.52 -21.72 26.12
CA ALA A 874 -23.90 -20.53 26.86
C ALA A 874 -24.17 -19.36 25.91
N TYR A 875 -25.16 -18.54 26.26
CA TYR A 875 -25.48 -17.35 25.49
C TYR A 875 -25.69 -16.14 26.38
N GLY A 876 -25.35 -14.97 25.84
CA GLY A 876 -25.56 -13.66 26.45
C GLY A 876 -25.73 -12.61 25.36
N GLY A 877 -25.74 -11.34 25.73
CA GLY A 877 -25.89 -10.27 24.74
C GLY A 877 -26.56 -9.02 25.29
N PHE A 878 -26.86 -8.11 24.37
CA PHE A 878 -27.51 -6.84 24.66
C PHE A 878 -28.47 -6.46 23.53
N VAL A 879 -29.55 -5.77 23.87
CA VAL A 879 -30.21 -4.85 22.94
C VAL A 879 -29.65 -3.46 23.19
N LEU A 880 -29.24 -2.78 22.12
CA LEU A 880 -28.81 -1.40 22.12
C LEU A 880 -29.84 -0.58 21.34
N GLU A 881 -30.33 0.51 21.91
CA GLU A 881 -31.19 1.46 21.22
C GLU A 881 -30.69 2.89 21.46
N PHE A 882 -30.22 3.53 20.38
CA PHE A 882 -29.70 4.89 20.41
C PHE A 882 -30.79 5.90 20.07
N SER A 883 -30.67 7.10 20.63
CA SER A 883 -31.54 8.22 20.27
C SER A 883 -30.90 9.55 20.68
N ASP A 884 -31.60 10.66 20.44
CA ASP A 884 -31.15 12.00 20.80
C ASP A 884 -32.32 12.95 21.02
N ILE A 885 -32.02 14.21 21.38
CA ILE A 885 -33.02 15.25 21.65
C ILE A 885 -33.91 15.59 20.44
N SER A 886 -33.51 15.24 19.21
CA SER A 886 -34.33 15.49 18.02
C SER A 886 -35.43 14.44 17.83
N GLU A 887 -35.24 13.24 18.38
CA GLU A 887 -36.22 12.16 18.41
C GLU A 887 -37.05 12.18 19.71
N PHE A 888 -36.40 12.38 20.87
CA PHE A 888 -37.05 12.52 22.17
C PHE A 888 -36.58 13.80 22.87
N PRO A 889 -37.38 14.87 22.89
CA PRO A 889 -36.98 16.17 23.45
C PRO A 889 -36.56 16.14 24.94
N THR A 890 -36.93 15.08 25.68
CA THR A 890 -36.58 14.94 27.10
C THR A 890 -36.19 13.49 27.42
N LEU A 891 -35.31 13.32 28.41
CA LEU A 891 -34.97 12.00 28.96
C LEU A 891 -36.22 11.22 29.40
N ALA A 892 -37.18 11.89 30.04
CA ALA A 892 -38.40 11.24 30.51
C ALA A 892 -39.24 10.65 29.37
N ALA A 893 -39.23 11.29 28.19
CA ALA A 893 -39.90 10.74 27.00
C ALA A 893 -39.19 9.48 26.49
N PHE A 894 -37.86 9.52 26.41
CA PHE A 894 -37.07 8.35 26.02
C PHE A 894 -37.20 7.20 27.03
N GLN A 895 -37.19 7.48 28.34
CA GLN A 895 -37.41 6.49 29.39
C GLN A 895 -38.78 5.81 29.26
N ARG A 896 -39.85 6.57 28.99
CA ARG A 896 -41.18 5.98 28.76
C ARG A 896 -41.22 5.08 27.53
N HIS A 897 -40.54 5.48 26.46
CA HIS A 897 -40.42 4.67 25.24
C HIS A 897 -39.73 3.33 25.51
N ILE A 898 -38.58 3.35 26.18
CA ILE A 898 -37.82 2.13 26.51
C ILE A 898 -38.54 1.26 27.55
N ALA A 899 -39.29 1.87 28.48
CA ALA A 899 -40.12 1.13 29.43
C ALA A 899 -41.27 0.37 28.74
N ALA A 900 -41.77 0.86 27.60
CA ALA A 900 -42.81 0.20 26.82
C ALA A 900 -42.27 -0.92 25.91
N ALA A 901 -40.96 -1.01 25.73
CA ALA A 901 -40.34 -2.04 24.89
C ALA A 901 -40.45 -3.44 25.55
N THR A 902 -40.69 -4.46 24.74
CA THR A 902 -40.78 -5.86 25.20
C THR A 902 -39.58 -6.67 24.72
N LEU A 903 -39.17 -7.66 25.52
CA LEU A 903 -38.07 -8.58 25.23
C LEU A 903 -38.49 -9.99 25.63
N ASP A 904 -38.50 -10.91 24.67
CA ASP A 904 -38.73 -12.35 24.88
C ASP A 904 -37.49 -13.13 24.43
N VAL A 905 -37.00 -14.04 25.28
CA VAL A 905 -35.81 -14.86 25.01
C VAL A 905 -36.08 -16.31 25.37
N ARG A 906 -35.79 -17.22 24.44
CA ARG A 906 -36.03 -18.65 24.60
C ARG A 906 -34.80 -19.42 24.14
N PHE A 907 -34.44 -20.48 24.86
CA PHE A 907 -33.37 -21.38 24.48
C PHE A 907 -33.90 -22.79 24.22
N ALA A 908 -33.64 -23.32 23.04
CA ALA A 908 -33.98 -24.67 22.64
C ALA A 908 -32.72 -25.56 22.72
N LYS A 909 -32.62 -26.35 23.79
CA LYS A 909 -31.44 -27.18 24.07
C LYS A 909 -31.14 -28.21 22.98
N ASP A 910 -32.17 -28.80 22.37
CA ASP A 910 -32.00 -29.85 21.35
C ASP A 910 -31.37 -29.32 20.05
N THR A 911 -31.52 -28.02 19.78
CA THR A 911 -30.97 -27.35 18.60
C THR A 911 -29.83 -26.38 18.92
N ASN A 912 -29.52 -26.19 20.20
CA ASN A 912 -28.59 -25.17 20.72
C ASN A 912 -28.93 -23.73 20.27
N GLU A 913 -30.22 -23.48 19.99
CA GLU A 913 -30.68 -22.21 19.44
C GLU A 913 -31.22 -21.30 20.55
N VAL A 914 -30.71 -20.07 20.61
CA VAL A 914 -31.37 -18.98 21.33
C VAL A 914 -32.22 -18.16 20.35
N THR A 915 -33.50 -18.00 20.65
CA THR A 915 -34.41 -17.10 19.95
C THR A 915 -34.63 -15.86 20.79
N VAL A 916 -34.47 -14.68 20.21
CA VAL A 916 -34.70 -13.38 20.85
C VAL A 916 -35.66 -12.56 20.00
N THR A 917 -36.70 -12.04 20.65
CA THR A 917 -37.68 -11.11 20.06
C THR A 917 -37.66 -9.82 20.87
N TYR A 918 -37.34 -8.70 20.23
CA TYR A 918 -37.36 -7.37 20.83
C TYR A 918 -38.36 -6.49 20.07
N ALA A 919 -39.33 -5.89 20.77
CA ALA A 919 -40.26 -4.95 20.18
C ALA A 919 -40.18 -3.57 20.85
N SER A 920 -40.01 -2.52 20.05
CA SER A 920 -39.88 -1.14 20.49
C SER A 920 -40.33 -0.18 19.38
N GLY A 921 -41.09 0.86 19.73
CA GLY A 921 -41.54 1.88 18.77
C GLY A 921 -42.37 1.35 17.59
N GLY A 922 -43.11 0.25 17.78
CA GLY A 922 -43.90 -0.40 16.74
C GLY A 922 -43.09 -1.28 15.78
N GLU A 923 -41.79 -1.42 16.00
CA GLU A 923 -40.92 -2.35 15.26
C GLU A 923 -40.64 -3.60 16.10
N THR A 924 -40.54 -4.76 15.46
CA THR A 924 -40.15 -6.03 16.10
C THR A 924 -38.92 -6.61 15.40
N LEU A 925 -37.85 -6.86 16.15
CA LEU A 925 -36.64 -7.56 15.71
C LEU A 925 -36.71 -9.00 16.24
N GLU A 926 -36.53 -9.98 15.37
CA GLU A 926 -36.50 -11.40 15.72
C GLU A 926 -35.20 -12.03 15.23
N ALA A 927 -34.48 -12.71 16.11
CA ALA A 927 -33.29 -13.47 15.74
C ALA A 927 -33.27 -14.84 16.40
N GLY A 928 -32.88 -15.87 15.65
CA GLY A 928 -32.49 -17.19 16.14
C GLY A 928 -30.99 -17.38 15.91
N PHE A 929 -30.25 -17.83 16.92
CA PHE A 929 -28.78 -17.97 16.86
C PHE A 929 -28.35 -19.31 17.45
N ASP A 930 -27.61 -20.10 16.66
CA ASP A 930 -26.99 -21.35 17.07
C ASP A 930 -25.73 -21.03 17.88
N THR A 931 -25.80 -21.29 19.18
CA THR A 931 -24.76 -20.92 20.16
C THR A 931 -23.47 -21.69 20.02
N VAL A 932 -23.51 -22.89 19.42
CA VAL A 932 -22.34 -23.78 19.24
C VAL A 932 -21.71 -23.56 17.87
N ARG A 933 -22.51 -23.39 16.82
CA ARG A 933 -22.01 -23.12 15.45
C ARG A 933 -21.80 -21.64 15.16
N HIS A 934 -22.18 -20.76 16.09
CA HIS A 934 -22.04 -19.31 16.02
C HIS A 934 -22.62 -18.69 14.74
N ARG A 935 -23.85 -19.07 14.38
CA ARG A 935 -24.52 -18.61 13.16
C ARG A 935 -26.00 -18.33 13.39
N PHE A 936 -26.55 -17.41 12.62
CA PHE A 936 -27.99 -17.18 12.62
C PHE A 936 -28.76 -18.35 11.99
N THR A 937 -29.86 -18.74 12.62
CA THR A 937 -30.86 -19.69 12.11
C THR A 937 -32.11 -18.98 11.62
N LYS A 938 -32.46 -17.83 12.23
CA LYS A 938 -33.57 -16.96 11.81
C LYS A 938 -33.17 -15.49 12.01
N ARG A 939 -33.61 -14.62 11.09
CA ARG A 939 -33.54 -13.16 11.23
C ARG A 939 -34.75 -12.54 10.56
N ALA A 940 -35.45 -11.67 11.28
CA ALA A 940 -36.56 -10.91 10.73
C ALA A 940 -36.71 -9.54 11.40
N VAL A 941 -37.22 -8.57 10.63
CA VAL A 941 -37.74 -7.31 11.14
C VAL A 941 -39.19 -7.21 10.67
N ASN A 942 -40.13 -7.07 11.61
CA ASN A 942 -41.57 -7.07 11.34
C ASN A 942 -42.03 -8.28 10.50
N GLY A 943 -41.47 -9.46 10.78
CA GLY A 943 -41.76 -10.70 10.05
C GLY A 943 -41.13 -10.83 8.65
N ALA A 944 -40.34 -9.84 8.20
CA ALA A 944 -39.70 -9.85 6.89
C ALA A 944 -38.17 -9.98 6.97
N TRP A 945 -37.54 -10.46 5.89
CA TRP A 945 -36.08 -10.49 5.76
C TRP A 945 -35.49 -9.08 5.92
N PRO A 946 -34.50 -8.87 6.81
CA PRO A 946 -34.07 -7.52 7.20
C PRO A 946 -32.95 -6.92 6.34
N TYR A 947 -32.40 -7.66 5.37
CA TYR A 947 -31.28 -7.23 4.54
C TYR A 947 -31.64 -7.16 3.06
N LEU A 948 -30.63 -7.15 2.18
CA LEU A 948 -30.83 -6.93 0.75
C LEU A 948 -31.50 -8.15 0.07
N PRO A 949 -32.31 -7.91 -0.98
CA PRO A 949 -32.80 -8.97 -1.84
C PRO A 949 -31.68 -9.61 -2.64
N GLU A 950 -31.93 -10.80 -3.19
CA GLU A 950 -30.97 -11.51 -4.03
C GLU A 950 -30.51 -10.66 -5.23
N GLY A 951 -29.20 -10.69 -5.51
CA GLY A 951 -28.58 -9.94 -6.60
C GLY A 951 -28.25 -8.47 -6.26
N LEU A 952 -28.75 -7.92 -5.15
CA LEU A 952 -28.34 -6.59 -4.67
C LEU A 952 -27.19 -6.73 -3.67
N GLU A 953 -26.10 -6.01 -3.89
CA GLU A 953 -24.88 -6.11 -3.09
C GLU A 953 -24.77 -5.00 -2.07
N ARG A 954 -25.30 -3.81 -2.39
CA ARG A 954 -25.26 -2.64 -1.53
C ARG A 954 -26.48 -1.75 -1.76
N ASP A 955 -27.02 -1.23 -0.67
CA ASP A 955 -28.06 -0.21 -0.68
C ASP A 955 -27.76 0.85 0.39
N SER A 956 -27.81 2.13 0.00
CA SER A 956 -27.79 3.26 0.91
C SER A 956 -28.93 4.24 0.58
N ASN A 957 -29.05 5.34 1.33
CA ASN A 957 -30.01 6.41 1.00
C ASN A 957 -29.76 7.02 -0.39
N LEU A 958 -28.54 6.93 -0.93
CA LEU A 958 -28.15 7.64 -2.14
C LEU A 958 -27.65 6.71 -3.26
N THR A 959 -27.33 5.45 -2.95
CA THR A 959 -26.63 4.55 -3.88
C THR A 959 -27.23 3.14 -3.88
N GLN A 960 -27.05 2.45 -5.01
CA GLN A 960 -27.34 1.02 -5.16
C GLN A 960 -26.27 0.34 -6.02
N GLN A 961 -25.89 -0.87 -5.63
CA GLN A 961 -25.00 -1.75 -6.40
C GLN A 961 -25.64 -3.12 -6.52
N GLY A 962 -25.62 -3.70 -7.71
CA GLY A 962 -26.18 -5.03 -7.88
C GLY A 962 -26.02 -5.62 -9.28
N ARG A 963 -26.59 -6.81 -9.42
CA ARG A 963 -26.59 -7.65 -10.62
C ARG A 963 -28.01 -8.00 -11.08
N THR A 964 -29.01 -7.30 -10.55
CA THR A 964 -30.45 -7.60 -10.74
C THR A 964 -30.96 -7.30 -12.16
N GLY A 965 -30.24 -6.48 -12.94
CA GLY A 965 -30.69 -5.96 -14.24
C GLY A 965 -31.43 -4.62 -14.12
N ARG A 966 -31.78 -4.20 -12.89
CA ARG A 966 -32.43 -2.93 -12.61
C ARG A 966 -32.07 -2.44 -11.21
N LEU A 967 -31.52 -1.23 -11.12
CA LEU A 967 -31.28 -0.50 -9.88
C LEU A 967 -32.15 0.75 -9.86
N GLU A 968 -32.70 1.11 -8.71
CA GLU A 968 -33.60 2.25 -8.55
C GLU A 968 -33.34 2.98 -7.23
N LYS A 969 -33.08 4.28 -7.32
CA LYS A 969 -32.82 5.12 -6.14
C LYS A 969 -33.24 6.55 -6.42
N ASN A 970 -33.99 7.15 -5.49
CA ASN A 970 -34.42 8.55 -5.55
C ASN A 970 -35.06 8.94 -6.90
N GLY A 971 -35.88 8.04 -7.47
CA GLY A 971 -36.56 8.20 -8.75
C GLY A 971 -35.68 8.03 -10.00
N ALA A 972 -34.37 7.82 -9.84
CA ALA A 972 -33.49 7.42 -10.92
C ALA A 972 -33.47 5.90 -11.09
N VAL A 973 -33.38 5.46 -12.34
CA VAL A 973 -33.43 4.05 -12.72
C VAL A 973 -32.24 3.73 -13.61
N LEU A 974 -31.45 2.74 -13.23
CA LEU A 974 -30.41 2.17 -14.06
C LEU A 974 -30.81 0.76 -14.50
N THR A 975 -31.09 0.60 -15.78
CA THR A 975 -31.37 -0.71 -16.41
C THR A 975 -30.10 -1.23 -17.07
N HIS A 976 -29.81 -2.50 -16.83
CA HIS A 976 -28.62 -3.16 -17.35
C HIS A 976 -28.87 -4.65 -17.60
N GLU A 977 -27.89 -5.36 -18.15
CA GLU A 977 -28.03 -6.80 -18.39
C GLU A 977 -28.04 -7.59 -17.06
N PRO A 978 -29.06 -8.44 -16.80
CA PRO A 978 -29.10 -9.27 -15.60
C PRO A 978 -27.84 -10.14 -15.43
N GLY A 979 -27.37 -10.30 -14.20
CA GLY A 979 -26.13 -11.02 -13.87
C GLY A 979 -24.85 -10.19 -14.03
N ARG A 980 -24.90 -9.02 -14.68
CA ARG A 980 -23.76 -8.09 -14.81
C ARG A 980 -23.78 -7.07 -13.69
N MET A 981 -22.60 -6.68 -13.19
CA MET A 981 -22.50 -5.65 -12.15
C MET A 981 -22.90 -4.28 -12.71
N ALA A 982 -23.69 -3.54 -11.95
CA ALA A 982 -24.02 -2.15 -12.19
C ALA A 982 -24.03 -1.37 -10.89
N TYR A 983 -23.91 -0.05 -11.01
CA TYR A 983 -23.91 0.84 -9.86
C TYR A 983 -24.60 2.16 -10.19
N LEU A 984 -25.52 2.56 -9.31
CA LEU A 984 -26.32 3.77 -9.39
C LEU A 984 -26.01 4.66 -8.19
N GLN A 985 -25.73 5.93 -8.45
CA GLN A 985 -25.49 6.95 -7.43
C GLN A 985 -26.34 8.18 -7.71
N THR A 986 -26.89 8.76 -6.65
CA THR A 986 -27.80 9.91 -6.73
C THR A 986 -27.40 10.98 -5.73
N GLU A 987 -27.53 12.24 -6.12
CA GLU A 987 -27.33 13.42 -5.28
C GLU A 987 -28.47 14.41 -5.58
N PRO A 988 -29.57 14.38 -4.80
CA PRO A 988 -30.77 15.13 -5.11
C PRO A 988 -30.65 16.67 -5.05
N ILE A 989 -29.71 17.23 -4.28
CA ILE A 989 -29.56 18.68 -4.07
C ILE A 989 -29.23 19.36 -5.39
N THR A 990 -28.18 18.91 -6.07
CA THR A 990 -27.83 19.39 -7.41
C THR A 990 -28.65 18.71 -8.51
N GLY A 991 -29.38 17.63 -8.19
CA GLY A 991 -30.10 16.82 -9.17
C GLY A 991 -29.15 16.05 -10.07
N THR A 992 -28.10 15.48 -9.49
CA THR A 992 -27.08 14.70 -10.18
C THR A 992 -27.35 13.21 -10.04
N TYR A 993 -27.29 12.48 -11.16
CA TYR A 993 -27.51 11.04 -11.22
C TYR A 993 -26.41 10.39 -12.02
N ALA A 994 -25.72 9.41 -11.45
CA ALA A 994 -24.60 8.72 -12.07
C ALA A 994 -24.89 7.22 -12.18
N GLY A 995 -24.74 6.68 -13.38
CA GLY A 995 -24.85 5.26 -13.65
C GLY A 995 -23.55 4.71 -14.20
N PHE A 996 -23.20 3.50 -13.78
CA PHE A 996 -21.91 2.89 -14.07
C PHE A 996 -22.11 1.53 -14.75
N ASN A 997 -21.28 1.26 -15.76
CA ASN A 997 -20.77 -0.09 -15.99
C ASN A 997 -19.38 -0.14 -15.36
N PRO A 998 -19.24 -0.62 -14.12
CA PRO A 998 -18.00 -0.47 -13.36
C PRO A 998 -16.89 -1.45 -13.77
N LEU A 999 -17.21 -2.47 -14.56
CA LEU A 999 -16.29 -3.50 -15.02
C LEU A 999 -16.10 -3.43 -16.54
N PRO A 1000 -15.00 -3.96 -17.09
CA PRO A 1000 -14.77 -3.97 -18.53
C PRO A 1000 -15.80 -4.81 -19.31
N ASP A 1001 -16.66 -5.59 -18.65
CA ASP A 1001 -17.60 -6.49 -19.32
C ASP A 1001 -18.69 -5.71 -20.07
N ALA A 1002 -18.73 -5.83 -21.40
CA ALA A 1002 -19.67 -5.08 -22.22
C ALA A 1002 -21.13 -5.55 -22.02
N GLN A 1003 -22.02 -4.63 -21.67
CA GLN A 1003 -23.41 -4.94 -21.32
C GLN A 1003 -24.41 -3.92 -21.89
N ARG A 1004 -25.68 -4.32 -22.01
CA ARG A 1004 -26.77 -3.37 -22.29
C ARG A 1004 -26.91 -2.41 -21.10
N TRP A 1005 -27.20 -1.15 -21.38
CA TRP A 1005 -27.13 -0.10 -20.36
C TRP A 1005 -28.04 1.09 -20.71
N ALA A 1006 -28.83 1.55 -19.74
CA ALA A 1006 -29.62 2.78 -19.82
C ALA A 1006 -29.83 3.41 -18.44
N LEU A 1007 -29.66 4.73 -18.33
CA LEU A 1007 -29.93 5.51 -17.13
C LEU A 1007 -31.09 6.48 -17.40
N GLU A 1008 -32.10 6.44 -16.54
CA GLU A 1008 -33.21 7.37 -16.51
C GLU A 1008 -33.14 8.19 -15.22
N ALA A 1009 -33.22 9.52 -15.37
CA ALA A 1009 -33.25 10.47 -14.27
C ALA A 1009 -34.69 11.00 -14.07
N PRO A 1010 -35.03 11.44 -12.85
CA PRO A 1010 -36.30 12.13 -12.58
C PRO A 1010 -36.57 13.26 -13.58
N GLY A 1011 -37.82 13.35 -14.04
CA GLY A 1011 -38.23 14.31 -15.07
C GLY A 1011 -38.17 13.78 -16.50
N GLY A 1012 -37.91 12.48 -16.71
CA GLY A 1012 -38.03 11.82 -18.02
C GLY A 1012 -36.80 11.95 -18.91
N VAL A 1013 -35.67 12.44 -18.38
CA VAL A 1013 -34.40 12.44 -19.11
C VAL A 1013 -33.81 11.04 -19.09
N LYS A 1014 -33.53 10.48 -20.27
CA LYS A 1014 -33.03 9.11 -20.41
C LYS A 1014 -31.80 9.08 -21.31
N ALA A 1015 -30.72 8.48 -20.84
CA ALA A 1015 -29.52 8.20 -21.63
C ALA A 1015 -29.37 6.69 -21.85
N CYS A 1016 -29.31 6.25 -23.11
CA CYS A 1016 -29.18 4.85 -23.50
C CYS A 1016 -27.96 4.64 -24.39
N ALA A 1017 -27.28 3.50 -24.26
CA ALA A 1017 -26.30 3.08 -25.26
C ALA A 1017 -27.01 2.50 -26.50
N ASP A 1018 -26.50 2.79 -27.71
CA ASP A 1018 -26.98 2.18 -28.97
C ASP A 1018 -26.45 0.75 -29.21
N GLY A 1019 -25.74 0.20 -28.22
CA GLY A 1019 -25.04 -1.08 -28.28
C GLY A 1019 -24.68 -1.56 -26.86
N ARG A 1020 -23.77 -2.52 -26.75
CA ARG A 1020 -23.19 -2.93 -25.46
C ARG A 1020 -22.13 -1.92 -25.03
N LEU A 1021 -22.29 -1.37 -23.83
CA LEU A 1021 -21.39 -0.40 -23.24
C LEU A 1021 -20.30 -1.13 -22.46
N GLY A 1022 -19.02 -0.86 -22.77
CA GLY A 1022 -17.86 -1.26 -21.96
C GLY A 1022 -17.75 -0.48 -20.64
N LEU A 1023 -16.54 -0.38 -20.09
CA LEU A 1023 -16.27 0.32 -18.82
C LEU A 1023 -16.72 1.78 -18.91
N ALA A 1024 -17.67 2.18 -18.07
CA ALA A 1024 -18.31 3.49 -18.18
C ALA A 1024 -18.78 4.08 -16.86
N ARG A 1025 -18.72 5.42 -16.78
CA ARG A 1025 -19.42 6.25 -15.80
C ARG A 1025 -20.11 7.38 -16.53
N ILE A 1026 -21.43 7.41 -16.47
CA ILE A 1026 -22.27 8.42 -17.13
C ILE A 1026 -22.98 9.24 -16.05
N ILE A 1027 -22.80 10.55 -16.06
CA ILE A 1027 -23.36 11.47 -15.06
C ILE A 1027 -24.33 12.43 -15.75
N LEU A 1028 -25.60 12.39 -15.35
CA LEU A 1028 -26.65 13.28 -15.81
C LEU A 1028 -26.94 14.36 -14.77
N ARG A 1029 -27.03 15.61 -15.22
CA ARG A 1029 -27.60 16.71 -14.43
C ARG A 1029 -28.66 17.45 -15.25
N PRO A 1030 -29.90 16.93 -15.27
CA PRO A 1030 -30.98 17.46 -16.10
C PRO A 1030 -31.23 18.96 -15.93
N LYS A 1031 -31.18 19.47 -14.69
CA LYS A 1031 -31.45 20.89 -14.37
C LYS A 1031 -30.46 21.85 -15.05
N GLU A 1032 -29.23 21.41 -15.28
CA GLU A 1032 -28.17 22.20 -15.93
C GLU A 1032 -28.01 21.87 -17.43
N ASN A 1033 -28.85 20.97 -17.97
CA ASN A 1033 -28.69 20.41 -19.31
C ASN A 1033 -27.26 19.90 -19.57
N ARG A 1034 -26.67 19.21 -18.59
CA ARG A 1034 -25.26 18.78 -18.59
C ARG A 1034 -25.10 17.27 -18.44
N LEU A 1035 -24.10 16.74 -19.15
CA LEU A 1035 -23.75 15.32 -19.18
C LEU A 1035 -22.23 15.14 -19.13
N TRP A 1036 -21.76 14.17 -18.35
CA TRP A 1036 -20.39 13.66 -18.41
C TRP A 1036 -20.38 12.19 -18.83
N VAL A 1037 -19.46 11.85 -19.72
CA VAL A 1037 -19.31 10.52 -20.32
C VAL A 1037 -17.87 10.08 -20.15
N ASP A 1038 -17.60 9.30 -19.12
CA ASP A 1038 -16.33 8.61 -18.99
C ASP A 1038 -16.49 7.19 -19.56
N TYR A 1039 -15.74 6.85 -20.60
CA TYR A 1039 -15.88 5.60 -21.36
C TYR A 1039 -14.54 5.07 -21.83
N ALA A 1040 -14.33 3.75 -21.68
CA ALA A 1040 -13.20 3.03 -22.25
C ALA A 1040 -13.56 1.58 -22.61
N THR A 1041 -12.87 1.02 -23.59
CA THR A 1041 -12.97 -0.38 -24.02
C THR A 1041 -11.59 -0.99 -24.11
N LYS A 1042 -11.53 -2.33 -24.05
CA LYS A 1042 -10.32 -3.06 -24.41
C LYS A 1042 -10.19 -3.19 -25.93
N PRO A 1043 -8.97 -3.24 -26.49
CA PRO A 1043 -8.76 -3.42 -27.92
C PRO A 1043 -9.51 -4.62 -28.52
N GLU A 1044 -9.55 -5.75 -27.80
CA GLU A 1044 -10.22 -6.99 -28.22
C GLU A 1044 -11.74 -6.92 -28.19
N GLN A 1045 -12.34 -5.88 -27.60
CA GLN A 1045 -13.79 -5.71 -27.53
C GLN A 1045 -14.38 -5.05 -28.76
N ASN A 1046 -13.55 -4.61 -29.71
CA ASN A 1046 -13.98 -3.94 -30.93
C ASN A 1046 -14.81 -4.87 -31.83
N SER A 1047 -16.13 -4.92 -31.57
CA SER A 1047 -17.12 -5.71 -32.29
C SER A 1047 -18.29 -4.84 -32.75
N ALA A 1048 -19.07 -5.33 -33.70
CA ALA A 1048 -20.20 -4.59 -34.26
C ALA A 1048 -21.34 -4.33 -33.24
N ASP A 1049 -21.41 -5.08 -32.14
CA ASP A 1049 -22.43 -4.92 -31.08
C ASP A 1049 -22.03 -3.88 -30.02
N MET A 1050 -20.78 -3.42 -29.99
CA MET A 1050 -20.36 -2.37 -29.05
C MET A 1050 -21.08 -1.05 -29.30
N ALA A 1051 -21.36 -0.32 -28.22
CA ALA A 1051 -21.94 1.00 -28.30
C ALA A 1051 -21.00 1.96 -29.06
N THR A 1052 -21.58 2.68 -30.02
CA THR A 1052 -20.92 3.74 -30.78
C THR A 1052 -21.32 5.13 -30.30
N ALA A 1053 -22.49 5.25 -29.68
CA ALA A 1053 -23.02 6.49 -29.15
C ALA A 1053 -23.93 6.27 -27.92
N LEU A 1054 -24.14 7.35 -27.16
CA LEU A 1054 -25.28 7.47 -26.25
C LEU A 1054 -26.40 8.24 -26.95
N VAL A 1055 -27.62 7.73 -26.85
CA VAL A 1055 -28.85 8.38 -27.29
C VAL A 1055 -29.55 8.96 -26.07
N VAL A 1056 -29.71 10.27 -26.03
CA VAL A 1056 -30.23 11.00 -24.87
C VAL A 1056 -31.54 11.71 -25.20
N PHE A 1057 -32.60 11.39 -24.45
CA PHE A 1057 -33.95 11.92 -24.61
C PHE A 1057 -34.31 12.89 -23.48
N GLY A 1058 -35.31 13.75 -23.72
CA GLY A 1058 -35.94 14.58 -22.69
C GLY A 1058 -35.16 15.83 -22.25
N LEU A 1059 -34.02 16.12 -22.88
CA LEU A 1059 -33.22 17.31 -22.57
C LEU A 1059 -33.76 18.57 -23.25
N ASN A 1060 -33.74 19.69 -22.52
CA ASN A 1060 -34.18 21.00 -23.00
C ASN A 1060 -33.10 21.67 -23.87
N GLY A 1061 -33.07 21.31 -25.15
CA GLY A 1061 -32.10 21.84 -26.10
C GLY A 1061 -30.75 21.12 -26.06
N ARG A 1062 -29.71 21.72 -26.67
CA ARG A 1062 -28.42 21.07 -26.87
C ARG A 1062 -27.66 20.90 -25.53
N PRO A 1063 -27.30 19.67 -25.12
CA PRO A 1063 -26.58 19.47 -23.86
C PRO A 1063 -25.16 20.01 -23.90
N THR A 1064 -24.68 20.44 -22.73
CA THR A 1064 -23.24 20.58 -22.50
C THR A 1064 -22.68 19.21 -22.14
N VAL A 1065 -21.78 18.69 -22.98
CA VAL A 1065 -21.25 17.33 -22.83
C VAL A 1065 -19.73 17.38 -22.66
N GLU A 1066 -19.24 16.62 -21.70
CA GLU A 1066 -17.82 16.36 -21.48
C GLU A 1066 -17.57 14.84 -21.58
N ARG A 1067 -16.70 14.43 -22.49
CA ARG A 1067 -16.35 13.02 -22.69
C ARG A 1067 -14.88 12.80 -22.37
N ASN A 1068 -14.59 11.94 -21.40
CA ASN A 1068 -13.24 11.64 -20.94
C ASN A 1068 -12.42 12.91 -20.59
N GLY A 1069 -13.06 13.92 -20.00
CA GLY A 1069 -12.45 15.22 -19.67
C GLY A 1069 -12.39 16.24 -20.82
N ILE A 1070 -12.88 15.89 -22.02
CA ILE A 1070 -12.84 16.74 -23.21
C ILE A 1070 -14.24 17.25 -23.55
N ARG A 1071 -14.39 18.56 -23.79
CA ARG A 1071 -15.67 19.14 -24.22
C ARG A 1071 -16.06 18.60 -25.60
N VAL A 1072 -17.27 18.07 -25.70
CA VAL A 1072 -17.84 17.49 -26.93
C VAL A 1072 -18.61 18.58 -27.69
N THR A 1073 -18.24 18.80 -28.95
CA THR A 1073 -18.87 19.80 -29.84
C THR A 1073 -19.63 19.17 -31.01
N ASP A 1074 -19.62 17.86 -31.10
CA ASP A 1074 -20.17 17.03 -32.17
C ASP A 1074 -21.43 16.25 -31.74
N ALA A 1075 -22.07 16.62 -30.63
CA ALA A 1075 -23.40 16.09 -30.29
C ALA A 1075 -24.43 16.51 -31.37
N VAL A 1076 -25.18 15.54 -31.89
CA VAL A 1076 -26.09 15.70 -33.04
C VAL A 1076 -27.55 15.51 -32.62
N ALA A 1077 -28.43 16.42 -33.04
CA ALA A 1077 -29.87 16.24 -32.88
C ALA A 1077 -30.41 15.28 -33.95
N MET A 1078 -31.21 14.29 -33.55
CA MET A 1078 -31.77 13.29 -34.44
C MET A 1078 -33.11 12.77 -33.92
N THR A 1079 -33.95 12.24 -34.80
CA THR A 1079 -35.14 11.46 -34.40
C THR A 1079 -34.75 9.99 -34.24
N VAL A 1080 -34.90 9.45 -33.04
CA VAL A 1080 -34.65 8.04 -32.72
C VAL A 1080 -35.91 7.45 -32.11
N ASP A 1081 -36.38 6.32 -32.63
CA ASP A 1081 -37.61 5.66 -32.17
C ASP A 1081 -38.82 6.63 -32.10
N GLY A 1082 -38.96 7.44 -33.16
CA GLY A 1082 -40.04 8.43 -33.27
C GLY A 1082 -39.93 9.64 -32.32
N LYS A 1083 -38.86 9.76 -31.53
CA LYS A 1083 -38.68 10.83 -30.53
C LYS A 1083 -37.44 11.68 -30.83
N PRO A 1084 -37.46 12.99 -30.51
CA PRO A 1084 -36.27 13.82 -30.59
C PRO A 1084 -35.24 13.37 -29.54
N ALA A 1085 -33.99 13.23 -29.98
CA ALA A 1085 -32.88 12.80 -29.15
C ALA A 1085 -31.58 13.54 -29.52
N TRP A 1086 -30.64 13.55 -28.58
CA TRP A 1086 -29.25 13.92 -28.81
C TRP A 1086 -28.38 12.68 -28.89
N VAL A 1087 -27.62 12.55 -29.97
CA VAL A 1087 -26.63 11.51 -30.17
C VAL A 1087 -25.28 12.04 -29.74
N ILE A 1088 -24.65 11.35 -28.79
CA ILE A 1088 -23.35 11.69 -28.26
C ILE A 1088 -22.38 10.58 -28.64
N PRO A 1089 -21.45 10.84 -29.58
CA PRO A 1089 -20.44 9.85 -29.97
C PRO A 1089 -19.59 9.41 -28.77
N LEU A 1090 -19.32 8.11 -28.66
CA LEU A 1090 -18.44 7.56 -27.62
C LEU A 1090 -16.95 7.62 -28.00
N THR A 1091 -16.64 7.91 -29.26
CA THR A 1091 -15.26 8.05 -29.79
C THR A 1091 -15.09 9.38 -30.51
N GLU A 1092 -13.84 9.84 -30.66
CA GLU A 1092 -13.52 11.16 -31.25
C GLU A 1092 -13.94 11.35 -32.71
N LYS A 1093 -14.17 10.26 -33.45
CA LYS A 1093 -14.47 10.30 -34.87
C LYS A 1093 -15.53 9.26 -35.21
N MET A 1094 -16.79 9.67 -35.11
CA MET A 1094 -17.90 8.89 -35.65
C MET A 1094 -18.05 9.20 -37.14
N THR A 1095 -17.99 8.17 -37.98
CA THR A 1095 -18.22 8.35 -39.43
C THR A 1095 -19.69 8.72 -39.67
N GLN A 1096 -19.98 9.38 -40.79
CA GLN A 1096 -21.37 9.69 -41.17
C GLN A 1096 -22.22 8.42 -41.33
N GLU A 1097 -21.63 7.34 -41.83
CA GLU A 1097 -22.28 6.02 -41.90
C GLU A 1097 -22.62 5.48 -40.51
N ALA A 1098 -21.68 5.53 -39.56
CA ALA A 1098 -21.93 5.10 -38.18
C ALA A 1098 -23.03 5.95 -37.52
N LEU A 1099 -22.99 7.27 -37.73
CA LEU A 1099 -24.01 8.20 -37.21
C LEU A 1099 -25.40 7.88 -37.80
N ALA A 1100 -25.50 7.63 -39.10
CA ALA A 1100 -26.75 7.27 -39.77
C ALA A 1100 -27.31 5.92 -39.30
N ALA A 1101 -26.45 5.01 -38.83
CA ALA A 1101 -26.87 3.70 -38.31
C ALA A 1101 -27.42 3.75 -36.88
N VAL A 1102 -27.18 4.83 -36.12
CA VAL A 1102 -27.55 4.93 -34.68
C VAL A 1102 -29.04 4.63 -34.40
N PRO A 1103 -30.03 5.14 -35.16
CA PRO A 1103 -31.44 4.81 -34.89
C PRO A 1103 -31.72 3.31 -34.93
N ALA A 1104 -31.22 2.62 -35.96
CA ALA A 1104 -31.41 1.18 -36.12
C ALA A 1104 -30.67 0.37 -35.05
N ARG A 1105 -29.46 0.82 -34.70
CA ARG A 1105 -28.65 0.23 -33.62
C ARG A 1105 -29.33 0.36 -32.26
N TYR A 1106 -29.86 1.55 -31.96
CA TYR A 1106 -30.63 1.81 -30.75
C TYR A 1106 -31.84 0.87 -30.62
N VAL A 1107 -32.66 0.75 -31.67
CA VAL A 1107 -33.85 -0.14 -31.65
C VAL A 1107 -33.47 -1.60 -31.43
N ARG A 1108 -32.33 -2.04 -31.95
CA ARG A 1108 -31.82 -3.41 -31.70
C ARG A 1108 -31.26 -3.60 -30.29
N ALA A 1109 -30.79 -2.52 -29.65
CA ALA A 1109 -30.15 -2.56 -28.34
C ALA A 1109 -31.15 -2.44 -27.18
N GLN A 1110 -32.29 -1.76 -27.39
CA GLN A 1110 -33.42 -1.78 -26.47
C GLN A 1110 -34.15 -3.12 -26.55
#